data_AF-A0A7K3WSX0-F1
#
_entry.id   AF-A0A7K3WSX0-F1
#
_cell.length_a   1.000
_cell.length_b   1.000
_cell.length_c   1.000
_cell.angle_alpha   90.00
_cell.angle_beta   90.00
_cell.angle_gamma   90.00
#
_symmetry.space_group_name_H-M   'P 1'
#
loop_
_entity.id
_entity.type
_entity.pdbx_description
1 polymer ?
#
loop_
_entity_poly.entity_id
_entity_poly.type
_entity_poly.pdbx_seq_one_letter_code
_entity_poly.pdbx_strand_id
1 'polypeptide(L)'
;MKLIVSKTGICRRAFIPYQFISLSFIFIAIAVYSTSLFAQGNTACTAVAVQPGSYTANGPSTGGNAVNYCSFPIAGNATNADWYKYTPPANGTITISSCSGGANTRLSLLKGFCFVSPITGLTSFGPISCVASNDDACNYSFFDLFGRASKIENVAVTGGTTYYIQWDDRWSTSGFDWSLEYTPAPTNNNPCAAMLLDCGIPMDGTTYGATVSSTTPTCTVGSHNDVFYKFPAFALSAYYIEVDGDADYDPILVVYTGTCDGTLTQLYCNNFTSGNGTMESRTFVSTDDQYIYVQTYDANNSGGGGNFTIHFNCPSRPNDECVDAYPITVNGEVLSGYNNGATPSTIPLGSCGDGISDADVWYKFTSPLSGKIIIETFNDESFDGLDDSELRILDACGGDVLFCNDDGGEGLMSRIEIPCENYTPFSLYYIQVDGYGSARGEFSISVTTEDCATPVNDECNDASELLINAPPQEATNFNATSSPDILIDCGYGGENASTNDVWFYFTAPSSGILTIQTFAGTLTDSQLQVMDACGGNVIACDEDGGDGLMSKITLPCGSYSPGDAYLVQVDGYSGSDGTFSISVTSSLCPPPNDDCTDAIMLPVNYSWTCPANQVQGTTYSASASDTDGCEETSPDVYYKFNSGSNSEVIINLISITAADLIISAFAESCSSTPLFCLSLLDEPYLMTVTPFTTYYLRIHSLTNFLTGTFNICIENIPSETITLNGTVSGWSNNCTAREIQISMLDLSLGSLSEITTTLNPDGTFTISGPELLPGPYNILAKVQGALAVLTEDVSFSAGNNFISIGPVILGDINNNNVINVLDLSIFSASFGKTAGSPGFNFLADLNCDGVINIFDVSILGAGFNQVGDDIYIPTKPEY
;
A
#
# COMPACT_ATOMS: atom_id res chain seq x y z
N MET A 1 24.38 -14.00 40.83
CA MET A 1 23.20 -14.04 41.72
C MET A 1 22.06 -14.66 40.91
N LYS A 2 22.10 -15.95 40.56
CA LYS A 2 21.35 -17.07 41.19
C LYS A 2 20.09 -16.64 41.96
N LEU A 3 18.90 -17.02 41.47
CA LEU A 3 18.02 -17.97 42.16
C LEU A 3 16.83 -18.43 41.29
N ILE A 4 16.66 -19.75 41.30
CA ILE A 4 15.62 -20.62 40.73
C ILE A 4 14.36 -20.53 41.60
N VAL A 5 13.15 -20.57 41.00
CA VAL A 5 11.99 -21.27 41.59
C VAL A 5 11.14 -21.92 40.49
N SER A 6 11.17 -23.24 40.46
CA SER A 6 10.18 -24.10 39.82
C SER A 6 8.85 -24.08 40.59
N LYS A 7 7.71 -24.11 39.90
CA LYS A 7 6.49 -24.74 40.45
C LYS A 7 5.72 -25.47 39.35
N THR A 8 5.86 -26.79 39.41
CA THR A 8 4.94 -27.79 38.90
C THR A 8 3.51 -27.54 39.39
N GLY A 9 2.56 -27.43 38.46
CA GLY A 9 1.12 -27.50 38.70
C GLY A 9 0.53 -28.55 37.77
N ILE A 10 0.52 -29.81 38.23
CA ILE A 10 -0.11 -30.95 37.56
C ILE A 10 -1.62 -30.68 37.56
N CYS A 11 -2.20 -30.35 36.41
CA CYS A 11 -3.64 -30.40 36.21
C CYS A 11 -3.97 -31.75 35.59
N ARG A 12 -4.17 -32.77 36.43
CA ARG A 12 -4.87 -34.01 36.01
C ARG A 12 -6.32 -33.62 35.75
N ARG A 13 -6.67 -33.34 34.49
CA ARG A 13 -8.07 -33.50 34.04
C ARG A 13 -8.33 -34.99 33.91
N ALA A 14 -9.26 -35.47 34.73
CA ALA A 14 -9.72 -36.84 34.68
C ALA A 14 -10.33 -37.10 33.29
N PHE A 15 -9.78 -38.08 32.58
CA PHE A 15 -10.49 -38.83 31.57
C PHE A 15 -11.78 -39.37 32.22
N ILE A 16 -12.94 -38.91 31.76
CA ILE A 16 -14.22 -39.57 32.00
C ILE A 16 -14.50 -40.33 30.70
N PRO A 17 -14.47 -41.67 30.69
CA PRO A 17 -14.88 -42.43 29.52
C PRO A 17 -16.40 -42.30 29.40
N TYR A 18 -16.87 -41.84 28.24
CA TYR A 18 -18.27 -41.96 27.85
C TYR A 18 -18.59 -43.45 27.68
N GLN A 19 -19.12 -44.06 28.73
CA GLN A 19 -19.86 -45.31 28.59
C GLN A 19 -21.32 -44.96 28.33
N PHE A 20 -21.85 -45.52 27.24
CA PHE A 20 -23.25 -45.69 26.93
C PHE A 20 -24.10 -45.90 28.19
N ILE A 21 -24.99 -44.94 28.49
CA ILE A 21 -26.11 -45.15 29.40
C ILE A 21 -27.36 -45.16 28.55
N SER A 22 -27.95 -46.36 28.41
CA SER A 22 -29.29 -46.54 27.87
C SER A 22 -30.28 -45.68 28.65
N LEU A 23 -31.17 -44.98 27.94
CA LEU A 23 -32.30 -44.26 28.51
C LEU A 23 -33.00 -45.12 29.57
N SER A 24 -32.89 -44.69 30.81
CA SER A 24 -33.77 -45.10 31.89
C SER A 24 -34.34 -43.81 32.47
N PHE A 25 -35.61 -43.56 32.15
CA PHE A 25 -36.54 -42.62 32.75
C PHE A 25 -35.95 -41.82 33.93
N ILE A 26 -35.48 -40.60 33.65
CA ILE A 26 -35.23 -39.60 34.69
C ILE A 26 -36.59 -39.06 35.12
N PHE A 27 -37.16 -39.66 36.16
CA PHE A 27 -38.09 -38.95 37.03
C PHE A 27 -37.31 -37.81 37.68
N ILE A 28 -37.43 -36.59 37.15
CA ILE A 28 -37.06 -35.38 37.90
C ILE A 28 -38.02 -35.33 39.09
N ALA A 29 -37.54 -35.76 40.25
CA ALA A 29 -38.18 -35.44 41.51
C ALA A 29 -38.07 -33.92 41.71
N ILE A 30 -39.07 -33.19 41.21
CA ILE A 30 -39.29 -31.78 41.55
C ILE A 30 -39.46 -31.76 43.07
N ALA A 31 -38.49 -31.19 43.77
CA ALA A 31 -38.66 -30.80 45.16
C ALA A 31 -39.80 -29.77 45.20
N VAL A 32 -40.99 -30.22 45.58
CA VAL A 32 -42.15 -29.36 45.82
C VAL A 32 -41.82 -28.48 47.03
N TYR A 33 -41.23 -27.31 46.79
CA TYR A 33 -41.20 -26.24 47.77
C TYR A 33 -42.64 -25.72 47.89
N SER A 34 -43.38 -26.24 48.88
CA SER A 34 -44.67 -25.68 49.28
C SER A 34 -44.41 -24.34 49.98
N THR A 35 -44.23 -23.25 49.23
CA THR A 35 -44.33 -21.90 49.78
C THR A 35 -45.81 -21.58 49.92
N SER A 36 -46.40 -21.89 51.08
CA SER A 36 -47.74 -21.40 51.44
C SER A 36 -47.66 -19.89 51.70
N LEU A 37 -47.71 -19.11 50.63
CA LEU A 37 -47.83 -17.65 50.66
C LEU A 37 -49.32 -17.30 50.65
N PHE A 38 -49.83 -16.74 51.75
CA PHE A 38 -51.18 -16.17 51.84
C PHE A 38 -51.28 -14.77 51.18
N ALA A 39 -50.38 -14.46 50.25
CA ALA A 39 -50.28 -13.15 49.64
C ALA A 39 -51.03 -13.13 48.31
N GLN A 40 -52.09 -12.32 48.24
CA GLN A 40 -52.92 -12.12 47.06
C GLN A 40 -53.14 -10.62 46.81
N GLY A 41 -53.37 -10.25 45.54
CA GLY A 41 -53.74 -8.90 45.17
C GLY A 41 -55.25 -8.69 45.34
N ASN A 42 -55.64 -7.53 45.87
CA ASN A 42 -57.05 -7.15 46.03
C ASN A 42 -57.65 -6.53 44.75
N THR A 43 -56.82 -6.26 43.75
CA THR A 43 -57.17 -5.77 42.41
C THR A 43 -56.18 -6.35 41.39
N ALA A 44 -56.54 -6.39 40.10
CA ALA A 44 -55.62 -6.80 39.03
C ALA A 44 -54.27 -6.03 39.05
N CYS A 45 -54.27 -4.75 39.44
CA CYS A 45 -53.06 -3.93 39.50
C CYS A 45 -52.19 -4.15 40.74
N THR A 46 -52.73 -4.83 41.74
CA THR A 46 -51.99 -5.29 42.92
C THR A 46 -51.75 -6.80 42.89
N ALA A 47 -52.04 -7.45 41.75
CA ALA A 47 -51.89 -8.90 41.58
C ALA A 47 -50.49 -9.37 41.98
N VAL A 48 -50.45 -10.42 42.79
CA VAL A 48 -49.21 -11.01 43.30
C VAL A 48 -48.57 -11.85 42.20
N ALA A 49 -47.27 -11.63 41.96
CA ALA A 49 -46.53 -12.43 41.01
C ALA A 49 -46.35 -13.86 41.55
N VAL A 50 -46.70 -14.85 40.74
CA VAL A 50 -46.55 -16.28 41.05
C VAL A 50 -45.61 -16.96 40.06
N GLN A 51 -45.16 -18.15 40.40
CA GLN A 51 -44.37 -19.06 39.56
C GLN A 51 -45.11 -20.40 39.47
N PRO A 52 -44.69 -21.35 38.63
CA PRO A 52 -45.26 -22.69 38.67
C PRO A 52 -45.11 -23.32 40.07
N GLY A 53 -46.19 -23.86 40.62
CA GLY A 53 -46.26 -24.38 41.98
C GLY A 53 -47.68 -24.40 42.56
N SER A 54 -47.78 -24.78 43.84
CA SER A 54 -49.05 -24.81 44.60
C SER A 54 -49.17 -23.62 45.55
N TYR A 55 -50.38 -23.09 45.67
CA TYR A 55 -50.71 -21.86 46.38
C TYR A 55 -51.99 -22.04 47.20
N THR A 56 -52.10 -21.32 48.31
CA THR A 56 -53.32 -21.24 49.12
C THR A 56 -53.87 -19.83 49.04
N ALA A 57 -55.03 -19.67 48.43
CA ALA A 57 -55.78 -18.43 48.47
C ALA A 57 -56.57 -18.36 49.78
N ASN A 58 -56.60 -17.20 50.45
CA ASN A 58 -57.42 -17.06 51.66
C ASN A 58 -58.93 -16.95 51.34
N GLY A 59 -59.27 -16.87 50.06
CA GLY A 59 -60.63 -16.80 49.52
C GLY A 59 -61.01 -15.36 49.19
N PRO A 60 -61.85 -15.12 48.17
CA PRO A 60 -62.20 -13.78 47.70
C PRO A 60 -63.21 -13.07 48.63
N SER A 61 -63.01 -13.18 49.95
CA SER A 61 -63.83 -12.55 51.00
C SER A 61 -63.60 -11.04 51.10
N THR A 62 -62.44 -10.56 50.66
CA THR A 62 -62.03 -9.14 50.62
C THR A 62 -61.30 -8.86 49.30
N GLY A 63 -61.48 -7.68 48.73
CA GLY A 63 -60.96 -7.33 47.40
C GLY A 63 -62.00 -6.50 46.64
N GLY A 64 -61.65 -5.93 45.50
CA GLY A 64 -62.60 -5.15 44.69
C GLY A 64 -62.28 -5.21 43.20
N ASN A 65 -63.28 -4.91 42.38
CA ASN A 65 -63.19 -4.92 40.91
C ASN A 65 -62.98 -6.33 40.31
N ALA A 66 -63.73 -7.33 40.80
CA ALA A 66 -63.84 -8.59 40.07
C ALA A 66 -64.29 -8.33 38.62
N VAL A 67 -63.52 -8.83 37.66
CA VAL A 67 -63.81 -8.65 36.24
C VAL A 67 -64.75 -9.76 35.79
N ASN A 68 -65.97 -9.38 35.42
CA ASN A 68 -67.01 -10.30 34.96
C ASN A 68 -67.03 -10.45 33.42
N TYR A 69 -65.87 -10.36 32.77
CA TYR A 69 -65.73 -10.21 31.30
C TYR A 69 -65.58 -11.54 30.54
N CYS A 70 -64.99 -12.58 31.15
CA CYS A 70 -64.91 -13.90 30.54
C CYS A 70 -66.31 -14.56 30.51
N SER A 71 -66.86 -14.80 29.31
CA SER A 71 -68.25 -15.20 29.08
C SER A 71 -68.66 -16.50 29.79
N PHE A 72 -69.62 -16.39 30.71
CA PHE A 72 -70.64 -17.41 31.01
C PHE A 72 -72.03 -16.76 30.83
N PRO A 73 -73.13 -17.50 30.53
CA PRO A 73 -74.43 -16.93 30.14
C PRO A 73 -75.15 -16.10 31.22
N ILE A 74 -74.53 -15.88 32.38
CA ILE A 74 -75.09 -15.10 33.47
C ILE A 74 -74.05 -14.05 33.84
N ALA A 75 -74.33 -12.78 33.50
CA ALA A 75 -73.59 -11.62 33.97
C ALA A 75 -73.30 -11.79 35.47
N GLY A 76 -72.04 -12.03 35.81
CA GLY A 76 -71.63 -12.31 37.17
C GLY A 76 -71.81 -11.07 38.03
N ASN A 77 -72.43 -11.25 39.20
CA ASN A 77 -72.52 -10.26 40.26
C ASN A 77 -71.35 -10.37 41.24
N ALA A 78 -70.23 -10.98 40.81
CA ALA A 78 -69.04 -11.08 41.63
C ALA A 78 -68.51 -9.67 41.91
N THR A 79 -68.22 -9.40 43.17
CA THR A 79 -67.79 -8.08 43.67
C THR A 79 -66.31 -8.08 44.05
N ASN A 80 -65.83 -9.21 44.60
CA ASN A 80 -64.49 -9.37 45.13
C ASN A 80 -63.75 -10.48 44.37
N ALA A 81 -62.42 -10.36 44.28
CA ALA A 81 -61.59 -11.37 43.68
C ALA A 81 -60.17 -11.36 44.25
N ASP A 82 -59.54 -12.52 44.25
CA ASP A 82 -58.12 -12.73 44.53
C ASP A 82 -57.35 -12.71 43.21
N TRP A 83 -56.32 -11.87 43.15
CA TRP A 83 -55.55 -11.64 41.93
C TRP A 83 -54.10 -12.10 42.04
N TYR A 84 -53.69 -12.88 41.05
CA TYR A 84 -52.31 -13.28 40.82
C TYR A 84 -51.89 -12.94 39.39
N LYS A 85 -50.58 -12.91 39.12
CA LYS A 85 -50.05 -12.71 37.78
C LYS A 85 -48.86 -13.61 37.51
N TYR A 86 -48.75 -14.08 36.29
CA TYR A 86 -47.64 -14.90 35.82
C TYR A 86 -47.13 -14.37 34.49
N THR A 87 -45.80 -14.32 34.35
CA THR A 87 -45.11 -13.94 33.12
C THR A 87 -44.24 -15.14 32.74
N PRO A 88 -44.63 -15.95 31.74
CA PRO A 88 -43.86 -17.13 31.36
C PRO A 88 -42.52 -16.71 30.74
N PRO A 89 -41.45 -17.49 30.95
CA PRO A 89 -40.13 -17.17 30.43
C PRO A 89 -40.01 -17.39 28.91
N ALA A 90 -40.80 -18.30 28.33
CA ALA A 90 -40.85 -18.60 26.91
C ALA A 90 -42.28 -18.93 26.48
N ASN A 91 -42.49 -19.25 25.20
CA ASN A 91 -43.76 -19.78 24.72
C ASN A 91 -43.99 -21.19 25.27
N GLY A 92 -45.24 -21.55 25.49
CA GLY A 92 -45.63 -22.87 26.00
C GLY A 92 -47.09 -22.86 26.42
N THR A 93 -47.47 -23.77 27.32
CA THR A 93 -48.82 -23.85 27.88
C THR A 93 -48.81 -23.73 29.40
N ILE A 94 -49.94 -23.30 29.98
CA ILE A 94 -50.15 -23.35 31.43
C ILE A 94 -51.41 -24.13 31.79
N THR A 95 -51.36 -24.80 32.93
CA THR A 95 -52.52 -25.42 33.58
C THR A 95 -52.73 -24.77 34.94
N ILE A 96 -53.96 -24.33 35.22
CA ILE A 96 -54.34 -23.75 36.51
C ILE A 96 -55.50 -24.54 37.07
N SER A 97 -55.34 -25.04 38.29
CA SER A 97 -56.28 -26.00 38.89
C SER A 97 -56.50 -25.71 40.36
N SER A 98 -57.77 -25.61 40.78
CA SER A 98 -58.19 -25.69 42.19
C SER A 98 -58.87 -27.04 42.51
N CYS A 99 -58.70 -28.04 41.65
CA CYS A 99 -59.25 -29.37 41.89
C CYS A 99 -58.65 -29.95 43.19
N SER A 100 -59.51 -30.46 44.06
CA SER A 100 -59.17 -30.82 45.46
C SER A 100 -58.83 -29.66 46.40
N GLY A 101 -59.10 -28.42 46.00
CA GLY A 101 -58.74 -27.20 46.72
C GLY A 101 -59.65 -26.80 47.88
N GLY A 102 -60.72 -27.55 48.18
CA GLY A 102 -61.55 -27.34 49.37
C GLY A 102 -62.65 -26.28 49.29
N ALA A 103 -62.85 -25.58 48.16
CA ALA A 103 -63.97 -24.63 47.97
C ALA A 103 -64.55 -24.65 46.55
N ASN A 104 -65.76 -24.11 46.39
CA ASN A 104 -66.30 -23.80 45.07
C ASN A 104 -65.66 -22.51 44.53
N THR A 105 -64.96 -22.65 43.41
CA THR A 105 -64.16 -21.58 42.79
C THR A 105 -64.67 -21.27 41.40
N ARG A 106 -64.43 -20.03 40.95
CA ARG A 106 -64.57 -19.63 39.55
C ARG A 106 -63.27 -18.97 39.07
N LEU A 107 -62.71 -19.47 37.97
CA LEU A 107 -61.41 -19.08 37.43
C LEU A 107 -61.54 -18.26 36.15
N SER A 108 -60.84 -17.12 36.08
CA SER A 108 -60.61 -16.37 34.83
C SER A 108 -59.12 -16.08 34.63
N LEU A 109 -58.62 -16.37 33.44
CA LEU A 109 -57.29 -15.98 32.97
C LEU A 109 -57.44 -14.83 31.98
N LEU A 110 -56.73 -13.73 32.25
CA LEU A 110 -56.94 -12.44 31.60
C LEU A 110 -55.63 -11.86 31.07
N LYS A 111 -55.71 -11.13 29.97
CA LYS A 111 -54.68 -10.20 29.47
C LYS A 111 -55.16 -8.77 29.63
N GLY A 112 -54.23 -7.87 29.92
CA GLY A 112 -54.49 -6.44 30.03
C GLY A 112 -53.30 -5.75 30.68
N PHE A 113 -53.44 -4.46 30.95
CA PHE A 113 -52.43 -3.70 31.66
C PHE A 113 -53.07 -2.72 32.64
N CYS A 114 -52.26 -2.27 33.60
CA CYS A 114 -52.67 -1.29 34.58
C CYS A 114 -52.29 0.11 34.13
N PHE A 115 -53.24 1.02 34.19
CA PHE A 115 -53.02 2.43 33.87
C PHE A 115 -53.69 3.32 34.91
N VAL A 116 -53.16 4.52 35.09
CA VAL A 116 -53.82 5.55 35.89
C VAL A 116 -54.73 6.33 34.94
N SER A 117 -56.03 6.33 35.23
CA SER A 117 -56.98 7.12 34.45
C SER A 117 -56.61 8.61 34.54
N PRO A 118 -56.36 9.29 33.40
CA PRO A 118 -56.02 10.71 33.41
C PRO A 118 -57.19 11.61 33.85
N ILE A 119 -58.42 11.05 33.91
CA ILE A 119 -59.65 11.78 34.28
C ILE A 119 -59.96 11.62 35.77
N THR A 120 -59.78 10.42 36.34
CA THR A 120 -60.17 10.12 37.73
C THR A 120 -58.99 9.96 38.67
N GLY A 121 -57.75 9.87 38.16
CA GLY A 121 -56.55 9.60 38.97
C GLY A 121 -56.51 8.20 39.59
N LEU A 122 -57.50 7.36 39.29
CA LEU A 122 -57.62 6.00 39.81
C LEU A 122 -56.85 5.02 38.92
N THR A 123 -56.18 4.06 39.54
CA THR A 123 -55.58 2.91 38.85
C THR A 123 -56.68 1.96 38.38
N SER A 124 -56.72 1.73 37.08
CA SER A 124 -57.68 0.86 36.41
C SER A 124 -56.95 -0.21 35.60
N PHE A 125 -57.60 -1.35 35.40
CA PHE A 125 -57.09 -2.44 34.57
C PHE A 125 -57.86 -2.49 33.25
N GLY A 126 -57.15 -2.41 32.12
CA GLY A 126 -57.73 -2.56 30.79
C GLY A 126 -56.89 -1.92 29.68
N PRO A 127 -57.31 -2.05 28.40
CA PRO A 127 -58.37 -2.94 27.91
C PRO A 127 -58.12 -4.40 28.30
N ILE A 128 -59.20 -5.11 28.63
CA ILE A 128 -59.15 -6.47 29.15
C ILE A 128 -59.51 -7.43 28.02
N SER A 129 -58.72 -8.48 27.87
CA SER A 129 -58.99 -9.61 26.98
C SER A 129 -59.08 -10.89 27.81
N CYS A 130 -60.15 -11.66 27.61
CA CYS A 130 -60.28 -12.98 28.22
C CYS A 130 -59.41 -13.98 27.44
N VAL A 131 -58.54 -14.71 28.15
CA VAL A 131 -57.71 -15.77 27.56
C VAL A 131 -58.40 -17.12 27.71
N ALA A 132 -58.80 -17.45 28.94
CA ALA A 132 -59.52 -18.68 29.26
C ALA A 132 -60.29 -18.48 30.57
N SER A 133 -61.34 -19.26 30.78
CA SER A 133 -62.07 -19.24 32.04
C SER A 133 -62.76 -20.57 32.25
N ASN A 134 -62.96 -20.93 33.51
CA ASN A 134 -63.71 -22.12 33.85
C ASN A 134 -64.48 -21.94 35.17
N ASP A 135 -65.66 -22.52 35.19
CA ASP A 135 -66.54 -22.66 36.36
C ASP A 135 -66.91 -24.16 36.38
N ASP A 136 -66.65 -24.85 37.48
CA ASP A 136 -67.03 -26.26 37.70
C ASP A 136 -66.39 -27.34 36.78
N ALA A 137 -65.12 -27.24 36.36
CA ALA A 137 -64.43 -28.31 35.61
C ALA A 137 -64.20 -29.62 36.40
N CYS A 138 -64.10 -29.57 37.72
CA CYS A 138 -63.69 -30.72 38.54
C CYS A 138 -64.27 -30.69 39.94
N ASN A 139 -64.00 -31.71 40.77
CA ASN A 139 -64.44 -31.73 42.16
C ASN A 139 -63.36 -31.19 43.10
N TYR A 140 -63.75 -30.39 44.11
CA TYR A 140 -62.83 -29.90 45.15
C TYR A 140 -62.63 -30.87 46.33
N SER A 141 -63.35 -31.99 46.37
CA SER A 141 -63.21 -33.04 47.39
C SER A 141 -63.58 -34.40 46.81
N PHE A 142 -62.81 -35.44 47.16
CA PHE A 142 -63.10 -36.82 46.77
C PHE A 142 -64.37 -37.38 47.43
N PHE A 143 -64.74 -36.85 48.61
CA PHE A 143 -65.89 -37.33 49.40
C PHE A 143 -67.19 -36.56 49.16
N ASP A 144 -67.13 -35.43 48.43
CA ASP A 144 -68.31 -34.63 48.07
C ASP A 144 -68.52 -34.65 46.54
N LEU A 145 -69.44 -35.49 46.08
CA LEU A 145 -69.78 -35.66 44.66
C LEU A 145 -70.47 -34.43 44.04
N PHE A 146 -70.87 -33.45 44.86
CA PHE A 146 -71.48 -32.19 44.43
C PHE A 146 -70.55 -30.98 44.57
N GLY A 147 -69.38 -31.14 45.19
CA GLY A 147 -68.39 -30.08 45.28
C GLY A 147 -67.78 -29.81 43.91
N ARG A 148 -67.73 -28.54 43.47
CA ARG A 148 -67.22 -28.13 42.16
C ARG A 148 -66.09 -27.12 42.27
N ALA A 149 -65.01 -27.30 41.53
CA ALA A 149 -63.85 -26.42 41.44
C ALA A 149 -63.51 -26.15 39.97
N SER A 150 -62.65 -25.18 39.72
CA SER A 150 -62.26 -24.77 38.37
C SER A 150 -60.91 -25.33 37.97
N LYS A 151 -60.81 -25.60 36.68
CA LYS A 151 -59.56 -25.96 36.01
C LYS A 151 -59.56 -25.37 34.62
N ILE A 152 -58.45 -24.75 34.23
CA ILE A 152 -58.11 -24.53 32.82
C ILE A 152 -56.83 -25.31 32.55
N GLU A 153 -56.79 -26.03 31.44
CA GLU A 153 -55.69 -26.91 31.10
C GLU A 153 -55.10 -26.50 29.77
N ASN A 154 -53.77 -26.61 29.67
CA ASN A 154 -53.01 -26.46 28.43
C ASN A 154 -53.30 -25.17 27.66
N VAL A 155 -53.49 -24.07 28.39
CA VAL A 155 -53.77 -22.77 27.79
C VAL A 155 -52.46 -22.19 27.23
N ALA A 156 -52.42 -21.91 25.93
CA ALA A 156 -51.24 -21.35 25.28
C ALA A 156 -50.86 -19.97 25.85
N VAL A 157 -49.59 -19.81 26.19
CA VAL A 157 -49.01 -18.57 26.70
C VAL A 157 -47.79 -18.12 25.90
N THR A 158 -47.64 -16.81 25.77
CA THR A 158 -46.52 -16.18 25.05
C THR A 158 -45.47 -15.71 26.05
N GLY A 159 -44.20 -16.06 25.81
CA GLY A 159 -43.06 -15.62 26.61
C GLY A 159 -43.05 -14.11 26.81
N GLY A 160 -42.77 -13.67 28.04
CA GLY A 160 -42.73 -12.24 28.40
C GLY A 160 -44.10 -11.54 28.49
N THR A 161 -45.19 -12.17 28.05
CA THR A 161 -46.54 -11.60 28.21
C THR A 161 -47.06 -11.88 29.62
N THR A 162 -47.52 -10.84 30.34
CA THR A 162 -48.07 -11.03 31.68
C THR A 162 -49.55 -11.43 31.61
N TYR A 163 -49.88 -12.56 32.24
CA TYR A 163 -51.23 -13.08 32.39
C TYR A 163 -51.72 -12.87 33.81
N TYR A 164 -52.99 -12.48 33.97
CA TYR A 164 -53.62 -12.23 35.25
C TYR A 164 -54.62 -13.35 35.56
N ILE A 165 -54.46 -13.95 36.74
CA ILE A 165 -55.28 -15.06 37.24
C ILE A 165 -56.24 -14.46 38.27
N GLN A 166 -57.54 -14.60 38.01
CA GLN A 166 -58.61 -14.12 38.86
C GLN A 166 -59.40 -15.31 39.42
N TRP A 167 -59.55 -15.31 40.74
CA TRP A 167 -60.51 -16.16 41.45
C TRP A 167 -61.55 -15.29 42.14
N ASP A 168 -62.84 -15.46 41.85
CA ASP A 168 -63.88 -14.52 42.32
C ASP A 168 -64.92 -15.11 43.29
N ASP A 169 -65.65 -14.20 43.95
CA ASP A 169 -66.53 -14.48 45.09
C ASP A 169 -67.93 -14.97 44.74
N ARG A 170 -68.21 -15.30 43.47
CA ARG A 170 -69.55 -15.66 43.04
C ARG A 170 -70.13 -16.86 43.80
N TRP A 171 -69.30 -17.86 44.08
CA TRP A 171 -69.75 -19.15 44.63
C TRP A 171 -69.26 -19.43 46.05
N SER A 172 -68.09 -18.92 46.41
CA SER A 172 -67.53 -19.05 47.76
C SER A 172 -66.59 -17.90 48.05
N THR A 173 -66.55 -17.49 49.32
CA THR A 173 -65.52 -16.59 49.86
C THR A 173 -64.49 -17.33 50.70
N SER A 174 -64.59 -18.66 50.81
CA SER A 174 -63.70 -19.49 51.61
C SER A 174 -62.33 -19.64 50.94
N GLY A 175 -61.28 -19.79 51.74
CA GLY A 175 -59.95 -20.11 51.23
C GLY A 175 -59.89 -21.47 50.56
N PHE A 176 -58.97 -21.61 49.61
CA PHE A 176 -58.79 -22.81 48.81
C PHE A 176 -57.35 -22.96 48.32
N ASP A 177 -56.96 -24.20 48.04
CA ASP A 177 -55.68 -24.51 47.40
C ASP A 177 -55.83 -24.55 45.88
N TRP A 178 -54.81 -24.07 45.18
CA TRP A 178 -54.74 -24.12 43.73
C TRP A 178 -53.29 -24.30 43.26
N SER A 179 -53.11 -24.62 41.99
CA SER A 179 -51.82 -24.86 41.37
C SER A 179 -51.71 -24.16 40.02
N LEU A 180 -50.48 -23.78 39.67
CA LEU A 180 -50.07 -23.33 38.35
C LEU A 180 -48.96 -24.25 37.86
N GLU A 181 -49.14 -24.81 36.67
CA GLU A 181 -48.12 -25.57 35.95
C GLU A 181 -47.78 -24.83 34.65
N TYR A 182 -46.52 -24.92 34.22
CA TYR A 182 -46.04 -24.37 32.95
C TYR A 182 -45.23 -25.44 32.22
N THR A 183 -45.62 -25.71 30.97
CA THR A 183 -44.92 -26.63 30.08
C THR A 183 -44.36 -25.81 28.92
N PRO A 184 -43.03 -25.71 28.75
CA PRO A 184 -42.45 -24.97 27.63
C PRO A 184 -42.80 -25.64 26.29
N ALA A 185 -42.91 -24.84 25.24
CA ALA A 185 -43.08 -25.37 23.88
C ALA A 185 -41.81 -26.13 23.45
N PRO A 186 -41.95 -27.23 22.67
CA PRO A 186 -40.82 -27.87 22.01
C PRO A 186 -40.03 -26.87 21.15
N THR A 187 -38.74 -27.12 20.98
CA THR A 187 -37.87 -26.24 20.17
C THR A 187 -38.35 -26.15 18.72
N ASN A 188 -38.90 -27.24 18.20
CA ASN A 188 -39.40 -27.38 16.83
C ASN A 188 -40.88 -27.00 16.66
N ASN A 189 -41.40 -26.15 17.54
CA ASN A 189 -42.77 -25.65 17.51
C ASN A 189 -43.05 -24.63 16.37
N ASN A 190 -42.04 -24.23 15.61
CA ASN A 190 -42.19 -23.31 14.47
C ASN A 190 -41.52 -23.94 13.24
N PRO A 191 -42.07 -23.77 12.02
CA PRO A 191 -41.45 -24.29 10.80
C PRO A 191 -40.00 -23.84 10.59
N CYS A 192 -39.62 -22.63 10.99
CA CYS A 192 -38.23 -22.17 10.89
C CYS A 192 -37.30 -22.77 11.95
N ALA A 193 -37.86 -23.38 12.99
CA ALA A 193 -37.14 -24.13 14.00
C ALA A 193 -37.31 -25.64 13.81
N ALA A 194 -37.75 -26.08 12.62
CA ALA A 194 -37.96 -27.49 12.33
C ALA A 194 -36.68 -28.30 12.55
N MET A 195 -36.80 -29.42 13.27
CA MET A 195 -35.69 -30.32 13.58
C MET A 195 -35.31 -31.18 12.36
N LEU A 196 -34.02 -31.45 12.13
CA LEU A 196 -33.62 -32.32 11.02
C LEU A 196 -34.07 -33.78 11.25
N LEU A 197 -34.53 -34.45 10.20
CA LEU A 197 -34.81 -35.88 10.22
C LEU A 197 -33.61 -36.67 9.71
N ASP A 198 -33.19 -37.64 10.52
CA ASP A 198 -32.13 -38.55 10.15
C ASP A 198 -32.62 -39.74 9.34
N CYS A 199 -31.95 -39.98 8.22
CA CYS A 199 -32.35 -41.04 7.31
C CYS A 199 -32.10 -42.42 7.93
N GLY A 200 -33.16 -43.22 8.03
CA GLY A 200 -33.15 -44.57 8.58
C GLY A 200 -33.13 -44.63 10.11
N ILE A 201 -33.11 -43.48 10.80
CA ILE A 201 -33.07 -43.41 12.27
C ILE A 201 -34.45 -42.97 12.78
N PRO A 202 -35.16 -43.81 13.56
CA PRO A 202 -36.39 -43.40 14.23
C PRO A 202 -36.14 -42.25 15.21
N MET A 203 -37.03 -41.26 15.21
CA MET A 203 -36.93 -40.10 16.09
C MET A 203 -38.18 -39.95 16.95
N ASP A 204 -38.02 -40.00 18.27
CA ASP A 204 -39.10 -39.73 19.22
C ASP A 204 -39.46 -38.23 19.21
N GLY A 205 -40.75 -37.93 19.27
CA GLY A 205 -41.28 -36.57 19.24
C GLY A 205 -42.47 -36.37 20.17
N THR A 206 -42.81 -35.11 20.43
CA THR A 206 -43.93 -34.76 21.29
C THR A 206 -44.58 -33.43 20.91
N THR A 207 -45.90 -33.33 21.08
CA THR A 207 -46.63 -32.06 21.03
C THR A 207 -47.01 -31.53 22.42
N TYR A 208 -46.51 -32.14 23.51
CA TYR A 208 -46.69 -31.61 24.86
C TYR A 208 -46.09 -30.20 24.97
N GLY A 209 -46.91 -29.23 25.41
CA GLY A 209 -46.50 -27.82 25.51
C GLY A 209 -46.46 -27.06 24.18
N ALA A 210 -46.66 -27.76 23.05
CA ALA A 210 -46.68 -27.12 21.74
C ALA A 210 -47.87 -26.15 21.61
N THR A 211 -47.76 -25.19 20.70
CA THR A 211 -48.76 -24.17 20.42
C THR A 211 -49.08 -24.14 18.95
N VAL A 212 -50.34 -23.89 18.62
CA VAL A 212 -50.83 -23.72 17.24
C VAL A 212 -49.95 -22.81 16.38
N SER A 213 -49.48 -23.32 15.24
CA SER A 213 -48.82 -22.53 14.19
C SER A 213 -49.80 -21.93 13.18
N SER A 214 -49.31 -21.01 12.34
CA SER A 214 -50.12 -20.30 11.34
C SER A 214 -50.51 -21.13 10.11
N THR A 215 -50.07 -22.39 10.02
CA THR A 215 -50.39 -23.30 8.93
C THR A 215 -51.85 -23.75 8.98
N THR A 216 -52.49 -23.92 7.82
CA THR A 216 -53.88 -24.43 7.73
C THR A 216 -53.92 -25.71 6.86
N PRO A 217 -53.60 -26.88 7.42
CA PRO A 217 -53.58 -28.14 6.68
C PRO A 217 -54.95 -28.52 6.10
N THR A 218 -54.99 -29.08 4.89
CA THR A 218 -56.27 -29.33 4.17
C THR A 218 -57.03 -30.58 4.65
N CYS A 219 -56.37 -31.52 5.33
CA CYS A 219 -56.94 -32.81 5.75
C CYS A 219 -57.57 -32.78 7.15
N THR A 220 -57.60 -31.61 7.80
CA THR A 220 -58.28 -31.39 9.07
C THR A 220 -59.01 -30.05 9.06
N VAL A 221 -59.86 -29.83 10.06
CA VAL A 221 -60.50 -28.54 10.34
C VAL A 221 -60.16 -28.14 11.76
N GLY A 222 -59.70 -26.89 11.96
CA GLY A 222 -59.35 -26.35 13.28
C GLY A 222 -57.87 -25.99 13.42
N SER A 223 -57.51 -25.56 14.63
CA SER A 223 -56.18 -25.10 15.02
C SER A 223 -55.58 -26.10 15.99
N HIS A 224 -54.41 -26.68 15.68
CA HIS A 224 -53.83 -27.80 16.44
C HIS A 224 -52.43 -27.45 16.94
N ASN A 225 -52.08 -27.92 18.13
CA ASN A 225 -50.72 -27.77 18.67
C ASN A 225 -49.79 -28.69 17.87
N ASP A 226 -48.82 -28.10 17.18
CA ASP A 226 -48.04 -28.76 16.15
C ASP A 226 -46.53 -28.59 16.36
N VAL A 227 -45.79 -29.49 15.72
CA VAL A 227 -44.33 -29.46 15.66
C VAL A 227 -43.87 -29.76 14.24
N PHE A 228 -42.67 -29.28 13.91
CA PHE A 228 -42.11 -29.31 12.56
C PHE A 228 -40.78 -30.05 12.54
N TYR A 229 -40.56 -30.75 11.44
CA TYR A 229 -39.30 -31.40 11.10
C TYR A 229 -38.94 -31.05 9.67
N LYS A 230 -37.69 -31.20 9.28
CA LYS A 230 -37.22 -30.90 7.92
C LYS A 230 -36.15 -31.87 7.46
N PHE A 231 -35.96 -31.97 6.15
CA PHE A 231 -34.79 -32.62 5.56
C PHE A 231 -34.53 -32.02 4.17
N PRO A 232 -33.27 -31.97 3.72
CA PRO A 232 -32.97 -31.61 2.34
C PRO A 232 -33.35 -32.78 1.43
N ALA A 233 -34.14 -32.46 0.40
CA ALA A 233 -34.59 -33.40 -0.61
C ALA A 233 -33.93 -33.08 -1.94
N PHE A 234 -33.59 -34.12 -2.70
CA PHE A 234 -32.99 -34.01 -4.02
C PHE A 234 -34.05 -34.18 -5.11
N ALA A 235 -33.84 -33.48 -6.22
CA ALA A 235 -34.68 -33.59 -7.39
C ALA A 235 -34.80 -35.06 -7.84
N LEU A 236 -36.03 -35.45 -8.20
CA LEU A 236 -36.39 -36.77 -8.72
C LEU A 236 -36.13 -37.95 -7.75
N SER A 237 -35.92 -37.68 -6.47
CA SER A 237 -35.64 -38.68 -5.43
C SER A 237 -36.90 -39.02 -4.61
N ALA A 238 -37.07 -40.31 -4.28
CA ALA A 238 -38.23 -40.82 -3.55
C ALA A 238 -37.96 -40.93 -2.04
N TYR A 239 -38.88 -40.42 -1.23
CA TYR A 239 -38.81 -40.39 0.23
C TYR A 239 -40.03 -41.08 0.85
N TYR A 240 -39.84 -41.69 2.02
CA TYR A 240 -40.88 -42.28 2.85
C TYR A 240 -40.83 -41.68 4.25
N ILE A 241 -41.95 -41.16 4.73
CA ILE A 241 -42.11 -40.64 6.09
C ILE A 241 -43.28 -41.35 6.72
N GLU A 242 -43.12 -41.74 7.97
CA GLU A 242 -44.13 -42.37 8.79
C GLU A 242 -44.11 -41.74 10.18
N VAL A 243 -45.30 -41.49 10.73
CA VAL A 243 -45.51 -40.97 12.08
C VAL A 243 -46.37 -41.97 12.83
N ASP A 244 -45.78 -42.61 13.81
CA ASP A 244 -46.41 -43.56 14.73
C ASP A 244 -46.84 -42.84 16.00
N GLY A 245 -48.15 -42.71 16.20
CA GLY A 245 -48.68 -42.14 17.44
C GLY A 245 -48.62 -43.13 18.60
N ASP A 246 -48.29 -42.63 19.79
CA ASP A 246 -48.47 -43.38 21.03
C ASP A 246 -49.97 -43.53 21.37
N ALA A 247 -50.28 -44.29 22.43
CA ALA A 247 -51.66 -44.59 22.84
C ALA A 247 -52.55 -43.36 23.12
N ASP A 248 -51.97 -42.16 23.28
CA ASP A 248 -52.63 -40.88 23.49
C ASP A 248 -52.58 -39.93 22.27
N TYR A 249 -51.96 -40.32 21.15
CA TYR A 249 -51.75 -39.48 19.99
C TYR A 249 -52.38 -40.06 18.71
N ASP A 250 -53.21 -39.27 18.03
CA ASP A 250 -53.79 -39.59 16.71
C ASP A 250 -53.04 -38.77 15.65
N PRO A 251 -52.01 -39.34 14.99
CA PRO A 251 -51.08 -38.55 14.18
C PRO A 251 -51.74 -37.98 12.93
N ILE A 252 -51.36 -36.74 12.58
CA ILE A 252 -51.63 -36.16 11.27
C ILE A 252 -50.31 -35.79 10.62
N LEU A 253 -50.03 -36.37 9.45
CA LEU A 253 -48.80 -36.13 8.71
C LEU A 253 -49.05 -35.11 7.58
N VAL A 254 -48.40 -33.96 7.66
CA VAL A 254 -48.46 -32.94 6.60
C VAL A 254 -47.06 -32.68 6.05
N VAL A 255 -46.94 -32.65 4.72
CA VAL A 255 -45.67 -32.45 4.02
C VAL A 255 -45.75 -31.17 3.21
N TYR A 256 -44.74 -30.32 3.32
CA TYR A 256 -44.63 -29.02 2.71
C TYR A 256 -43.33 -28.85 1.92
N THR A 257 -43.39 -27.96 0.94
CA THR A 257 -42.20 -27.35 0.30
C THR A 257 -42.22 -25.83 0.49
N GLY A 258 -41.14 -25.15 0.11
CA GLY A 258 -40.96 -23.70 0.17
C GLY A 258 -40.01 -23.28 1.28
N THR A 259 -40.05 -22.01 1.66
CA THR A 259 -39.24 -21.48 2.76
C THR A 259 -40.09 -21.31 4.01
N CYS A 260 -39.48 -21.52 5.18
CA CYS A 260 -40.18 -21.44 6.46
C CYS A 260 -40.70 -20.02 6.77
N ASP A 261 -40.14 -18.98 6.14
CA ASP A 261 -40.44 -17.56 6.31
C ASP A 261 -41.31 -16.96 5.19
N GLY A 262 -41.56 -17.69 4.09
CA GLY A 262 -42.03 -17.14 2.82
C GLY A 262 -43.28 -17.78 2.20
N THR A 263 -44.08 -18.52 2.97
CA THR A 263 -45.24 -19.38 2.61
C THR A 263 -44.89 -20.81 2.22
N LEU A 264 -44.98 -21.71 3.20
CA LEU A 264 -44.96 -23.15 2.98
C LEU A 264 -46.14 -23.57 2.08
N THR A 265 -45.83 -24.34 1.04
CA THR A 265 -46.81 -24.92 0.12
C THR A 265 -47.05 -26.37 0.49
N GLN A 266 -48.29 -26.70 0.86
CA GLN A 266 -48.65 -28.07 1.23
C GLN A 266 -48.60 -28.98 0.00
N LEU A 267 -47.79 -30.04 0.08
CA LEU A 267 -47.74 -31.10 -0.91
C LEU A 267 -48.73 -32.21 -0.57
N TYR A 268 -48.73 -32.66 0.69
CA TYR A 268 -49.54 -33.77 1.16
C TYR A 268 -50.08 -33.51 2.56
N CYS A 269 -51.23 -34.10 2.86
CA CYS A 269 -51.86 -34.05 4.17
C CYS A 269 -52.58 -35.39 4.34
N ASN A 270 -52.10 -36.19 5.29
CA ASN A 270 -52.51 -37.56 5.52
C ASN A 270 -53.20 -37.68 6.87
N ASN A 271 -54.38 -38.28 6.84
CA ASN A 271 -55.26 -38.58 7.97
C ASN A 271 -56.13 -39.79 7.57
N PHE A 272 -55.48 -40.91 7.27
CA PHE A 272 -56.10 -42.11 6.72
C PHE A 272 -56.54 -43.11 7.79
N THR A 273 -55.86 -43.10 8.93
CA THR A 273 -56.19 -43.85 10.13
C THR A 273 -56.93 -42.94 11.10
N SER A 274 -57.64 -43.53 12.07
CA SER A 274 -58.44 -42.75 13.01
C SER A 274 -58.31 -43.34 14.40
N GLY A 275 -58.04 -42.48 15.38
CA GLY A 275 -57.93 -42.83 16.80
C GLY A 275 -56.49 -42.93 17.27
N ASN A 276 -56.31 -42.76 18.57
CA ASN A 276 -54.98 -42.75 19.17
C ASN A 276 -54.25 -44.11 19.03
N GLY A 277 -52.92 -44.06 18.94
CA GLY A 277 -52.09 -45.26 18.76
C GLY A 277 -52.06 -45.79 17.32
N THR A 278 -52.40 -44.93 16.35
CA THR A 278 -52.40 -45.25 14.93
C THR A 278 -51.19 -44.64 14.21
N MET A 279 -51.10 -44.84 12.89
CA MET A 279 -49.93 -44.51 12.08
C MET A 279 -50.36 -43.77 10.83
N GLU A 280 -49.69 -42.67 10.50
CA GLU A 280 -49.79 -42.02 9.20
C GLU A 280 -48.48 -42.11 8.43
N SER A 281 -48.54 -42.47 7.15
CA SER A 281 -47.33 -42.54 6.32
C SER A 281 -47.53 -42.01 4.90
N ARG A 282 -46.43 -41.56 4.29
CA ARG A 282 -46.40 -41.00 2.95
C ARG A 282 -45.13 -41.39 2.21
N THR A 283 -45.32 -41.90 0.99
CA THR A 283 -44.26 -41.90 -0.04
C THR A 283 -44.49 -40.74 -1.02
N PHE A 284 -43.42 -40.05 -1.39
CA PHE A 284 -43.45 -39.03 -2.44
C PHE A 284 -42.09 -38.86 -3.13
N VAL A 285 -42.08 -38.16 -4.26
CA VAL A 285 -40.87 -37.82 -5.01
C VAL A 285 -40.69 -36.30 -4.98
N SER A 286 -39.53 -35.81 -4.57
CA SER A 286 -39.22 -34.37 -4.67
C SER A 286 -38.92 -34.00 -6.12
N THR A 287 -39.34 -32.81 -6.57
CA THR A 287 -39.12 -32.35 -7.94
C THR A 287 -37.81 -31.56 -8.11
N ASP A 288 -37.35 -30.93 -7.04
CA ASP A 288 -36.23 -30.00 -7.02
C ASP A 288 -35.35 -30.25 -5.79
N ASP A 289 -34.12 -29.75 -5.84
CA ASP A 289 -33.22 -29.69 -4.69
C ASP A 289 -33.71 -28.60 -3.74
N GLN A 290 -34.32 -28.99 -2.62
CA GLN A 290 -34.97 -28.08 -1.68
C GLN A 290 -35.19 -28.73 -0.31
N TYR A 291 -35.43 -27.90 0.70
CA TYR A 291 -35.92 -28.40 1.98
C TYR A 291 -37.39 -28.82 1.91
N ILE A 292 -37.68 -30.01 2.42
CA ILE A 292 -39.04 -30.49 2.69
C ILE A 292 -39.30 -30.34 4.19
N TYR A 293 -40.47 -29.79 4.52
CA TYR A 293 -40.92 -29.64 5.90
C TYR A 293 -42.04 -30.63 6.19
N VAL A 294 -41.98 -31.23 7.36
CA VAL A 294 -42.93 -32.21 7.88
C VAL A 294 -43.57 -31.63 9.11
N GLN A 295 -44.88 -31.52 9.13
CA GLN A 295 -45.65 -31.11 10.31
C GLN A 295 -46.41 -32.32 10.83
N THR A 296 -46.43 -32.47 12.15
CA THR A 296 -47.34 -33.40 12.81
C THR A 296 -48.04 -32.80 14.02
N TYR A 297 -49.28 -33.23 14.24
CA TYR A 297 -50.12 -32.86 15.38
C TYR A 297 -51.17 -33.94 15.67
N ASP A 298 -51.75 -33.87 16.88
CA ASP A 298 -52.81 -34.77 17.32
C ASP A 298 -54.18 -34.35 16.75
N ALA A 299 -54.83 -35.24 16.01
CA ALA A 299 -56.14 -35.03 15.38
C ALA A 299 -57.26 -34.81 16.41
N ASN A 300 -57.15 -35.40 17.61
CA ASN A 300 -58.20 -35.39 18.62
C ASN A 300 -58.13 -34.19 19.58
N ASN A 301 -57.18 -33.29 19.35
CA ASN A 301 -56.96 -31.98 19.98
C ASN A 301 -57.82 -31.67 21.21
N SER A 302 -57.55 -32.38 22.29
CA SER A 302 -58.10 -32.10 23.62
C SER A 302 -57.21 -31.15 24.42
N GLY A 303 -56.29 -30.44 23.74
CA GLY A 303 -55.31 -29.52 24.32
C GLY A 303 -54.14 -30.21 25.03
N GLY A 304 -54.18 -31.53 25.26
CA GLY A 304 -53.16 -32.29 26.01
C GLY A 304 -51.78 -32.34 25.36
N GLY A 305 -51.71 -32.43 24.03
CA GLY A 305 -50.51 -32.93 23.35
C GLY A 305 -50.37 -34.45 23.52
N GLY A 306 -49.42 -35.05 22.82
CA GLY A 306 -49.11 -36.48 22.92
C GLY A 306 -47.75 -36.79 22.30
N ASN A 307 -47.32 -38.05 22.45
CA ASN A 307 -46.03 -38.51 21.95
C ASN A 307 -46.18 -39.32 20.66
N PHE A 308 -45.13 -39.34 19.86
CA PHE A 308 -45.07 -40.09 18.61
C PHE A 308 -43.63 -40.46 18.26
N THR A 309 -43.43 -41.37 17.32
CA THR A 309 -42.14 -41.67 16.69
C THR A 309 -42.23 -41.37 15.20
N ILE A 310 -41.23 -40.68 14.64
CA ILE A 310 -41.10 -40.48 13.19
C ILE A 310 -40.09 -41.48 12.64
N HIS A 311 -40.51 -42.22 11.61
CA HIS A 311 -39.65 -43.04 10.78
C HIS A 311 -39.44 -42.36 9.43
N PHE A 312 -38.20 -41.97 9.14
CA PHE A 312 -37.83 -41.34 7.87
C PHE A 312 -36.88 -42.24 7.07
N ASN A 313 -37.28 -42.63 5.85
CA ASN A 313 -36.41 -43.33 4.92
C ASN A 313 -36.19 -42.45 3.67
N CYS A 314 -34.93 -42.24 3.33
CA CYS A 314 -34.47 -41.50 2.17
C CYS A 314 -33.83 -42.46 1.15
N PRO A 315 -33.63 -42.03 -0.11
CA PRO A 315 -32.80 -42.79 -1.05
C PRO A 315 -31.32 -42.67 -0.69
N SER A 316 -30.50 -43.60 -1.18
CA SER A 316 -29.04 -43.49 -1.07
C SER A 316 -28.55 -42.20 -1.73
N ARG A 317 -27.46 -41.64 -1.21
CA ARG A 317 -26.89 -40.39 -1.73
C ARG A 317 -26.48 -40.55 -3.20
N PRO A 318 -26.69 -39.54 -4.07
CA PRO A 318 -26.21 -39.62 -5.44
C PRO A 318 -24.69 -39.76 -5.54
N ASN A 319 -23.94 -39.29 -4.54
CA ASN A 319 -22.48 -39.38 -4.45
C ASN A 319 -22.02 -40.23 -3.25
N ASP A 320 -22.81 -41.24 -2.88
CA ASP A 320 -22.53 -42.15 -1.75
C ASP A 320 -21.26 -42.99 -1.98
N GLU A 321 -21.04 -43.44 -3.21
CA GLU A 321 -19.91 -44.29 -3.57
C GLU A 321 -18.94 -43.50 -4.46
N CYS A 322 -17.64 -43.82 -4.39
CA CYS A 322 -16.63 -43.10 -5.18
C CYS A 322 -16.85 -43.16 -6.69
N VAL A 323 -17.53 -44.19 -7.20
CA VAL A 323 -17.87 -44.30 -8.62
C VAL A 323 -18.82 -43.19 -9.07
N ASP A 324 -19.64 -42.70 -8.14
CA ASP A 324 -20.65 -41.67 -8.34
C ASP A 324 -20.21 -40.30 -7.78
N ALA A 325 -18.92 -40.16 -7.45
CA ALA A 325 -18.34 -38.94 -6.89
C ALA A 325 -18.74 -37.67 -7.66
N TYR A 326 -19.22 -36.67 -6.93
CA TYR A 326 -19.72 -35.42 -7.50
C TYR A 326 -18.55 -34.52 -7.99
N PRO A 327 -18.58 -33.98 -9.22
CA PRO A 327 -17.50 -33.15 -9.70
C PRO A 327 -17.46 -31.79 -8.98
N ILE A 328 -16.31 -31.43 -8.41
CA ILE A 328 -16.02 -30.11 -7.87
C ILE A 328 -14.97 -29.40 -8.73
N THR A 329 -15.17 -28.11 -8.98
CA THR A 329 -14.28 -27.28 -9.82
C THR A 329 -13.24 -26.60 -8.93
N VAL A 330 -11.96 -26.72 -9.28
CA VAL A 330 -10.87 -25.99 -8.60
C VAL A 330 -11.08 -24.48 -8.80
N ASN A 331 -11.00 -23.69 -7.72
CA ASN A 331 -11.38 -22.27 -7.68
C ASN A 331 -12.85 -22.01 -8.08
N GLY A 332 -13.71 -23.01 -7.91
CA GLY A 332 -15.15 -22.90 -8.12
C GLY A 332 -15.88 -22.29 -6.91
N GLU A 333 -17.21 -22.26 -7.01
CA GLU A 333 -18.07 -21.90 -5.88
C GLU A 333 -17.96 -22.95 -4.76
N VAL A 334 -18.07 -22.50 -3.50
CA VAL A 334 -18.21 -23.38 -2.34
C VAL A 334 -19.49 -24.19 -2.50
N LEU A 335 -19.40 -25.51 -2.38
CA LEU A 335 -20.54 -26.42 -2.55
C LEU A 335 -21.11 -26.83 -1.20
N SER A 336 -22.43 -26.81 -1.05
CA SER A 336 -23.12 -27.47 0.06
C SER A 336 -23.05 -28.99 -0.12
N GLY A 337 -22.76 -29.69 0.97
CA GLY A 337 -22.67 -31.14 1.07
C GLY A 337 -23.50 -31.64 2.26
N TYR A 338 -23.96 -32.88 2.19
CA TYR A 338 -24.76 -33.46 3.27
C TYR A 338 -24.56 -34.98 3.27
N ASN A 339 -24.04 -35.53 4.38
CA ASN A 339 -23.62 -36.93 4.46
C ASN A 339 -24.66 -37.85 5.15
N ASN A 340 -25.77 -37.29 5.62
CA ASN A 340 -26.79 -38.09 6.31
C ASN A 340 -27.49 -39.08 5.37
N GLY A 341 -27.63 -40.35 5.76
CA GLY A 341 -28.18 -41.39 4.87
C GLY A 341 -27.21 -41.85 3.77
N ALA A 342 -25.96 -41.38 3.81
CA ALA A 342 -24.86 -42.08 3.16
C ALA A 342 -24.64 -43.44 3.84
N THR A 343 -24.16 -44.40 3.07
CA THR A 343 -23.82 -45.74 3.53
C THR A 343 -22.30 -45.90 3.63
N PRO A 344 -21.80 -46.80 4.50
CA PRO A 344 -20.37 -47.09 4.55
C PRO A 344 -19.88 -47.53 3.17
N SER A 345 -18.92 -46.80 2.59
CA SER A 345 -18.32 -47.20 1.32
C SER A 345 -17.82 -48.64 1.35
N THR A 346 -18.03 -49.35 0.25
CA THR A 346 -17.60 -50.76 0.10
C THR A 346 -16.09 -50.94 -0.01
N ILE A 347 -15.34 -49.84 -0.02
CA ILE A 347 -13.90 -49.78 -0.20
C ILE A 347 -13.23 -49.69 1.18
N PRO A 348 -12.44 -50.70 1.59
CA PRO A 348 -11.70 -50.64 2.84
C PRO A 348 -10.60 -49.58 2.72
N LEU A 349 -10.80 -48.44 3.36
CA LEU A 349 -9.79 -47.39 3.45
C LEU A 349 -9.08 -47.51 4.81
N GLY A 350 -7.75 -47.36 4.79
CA GLY A 350 -6.96 -47.28 6.01
C GLY A 350 -7.43 -46.12 6.89
N SER A 351 -7.28 -46.25 8.21
CA SER A 351 -7.73 -45.22 9.16
C SER A 351 -6.79 -44.01 9.17
N CYS A 352 -7.35 -42.81 9.11
CA CYS A 352 -6.67 -41.55 9.40
C CYS A 352 -6.87 -41.10 10.85
N GLY A 353 -6.73 -42.03 11.79
CA GLY A 353 -6.89 -41.78 13.22
C GLY A 353 -8.30 -42.10 13.72
N ASP A 354 -8.58 -43.39 13.94
CA ASP A 354 -9.73 -43.93 14.69
C ASP A 354 -11.15 -43.52 14.24
N GLY A 355 -11.51 -43.83 12.99
CA GLY A 355 -12.90 -43.86 12.51
C GLY A 355 -13.12 -44.91 11.43
N ILE A 356 -14.15 -45.73 11.57
CA ILE A 356 -14.66 -46.57 10.48
C ILE A 356 -15.63 -45.66 9.72
N SER A 357 -15.44 -45.48 8.42
CA SER A 357 -16.35 -44.61 7.67
C SER A 357 -17.73 -45.22 7.58
N ASP A 358 -18.73 -44.58 8.17
CA ASP A 358 -20.09 -45.09 8.25
C ASP A 358 -21.15 -44.24 7.52
N ALA A 359 -20.76 -43.05 7.04
CA ALA A 359 -21.61 -42.13 6.31
C ALA A 359 -20.79 -41.20 5.40
N ASP A 360 -19.95 -41.75 4.53
CA ASP A 360 -19.07 -40.96 3.68
C ASP A 360 -19.72 -40.58 2.34
N VAL A 361 -19.39 -39.39 1.84
CA VAL A 361 -19.80 -38.91 0.51
C VAL A 361 -18.59 -38.51 -0.31
N TRP A 362 -18.70 -38.64 -1.63
CA TRP A 362 -17.57 -38.52 -2.53
C TRP A 362 -17.68 -37.34 -3.47
N TYR A 363 -16.54 -36.69 -3.69
CA TYR A 363 -16.33 -35.66 -4.70
C TYR A 363 -15.12 -36.03 -5.56
N LYS A 364 -14.99 -35.38 -6.71
CA LYS A 364 -13.82 -35.54 -7.59
C LYS A 364 -13.44 -34.24 -8.25
N PHE A 365 -12.15 -34.00 -8.41
CA PHE A 365 -11.63 -32.83 -9.09
C PHE A 365 -10.46 -33.20 -10.00
N THR A 366 -10.23 -32.39 -11.03
CA THR A 366 -9.03 -32.49 -11.87
C THR A 366 -8.01 -31.47 -11.35
N SER A 367 -6.82 -31.92 -10.97
CA SER A 367 -5.78 -31.05 -10.43
C SER A 367 -5.37 -29.99 -11.46
N PRO A 368 -5.01 -28.77 -11.02
CA PRO A 368 -4.59 -27.69 -11.90
C PRO A 368 -3.24 -27.98 -12.58
N LEU A 369 -2.82 -27.07 -13.47
CA LEU A 369 -1.49 -27.11 -14.09
C LEU A 369 -0.38 -26.89 -13.05
N SER A 370 -0.61 -25.96 -12.12
CA SER A 370 0.30 -25.52 -11.06
C SER A 370 -0.52 -24.97 -9.89
N GLY A 371 0.16 -24.78 -8.75
CA GLY A 371 -0.41 -24.18 -7.55
C GLY A 371 -0.78 -25.20 -6.46
N LYS A 372 -0.64 -24.78 -5.20
CA LYS A 372 -0.87 -25.57 -3.98
C LYS A 372 -2.37 -25.77 -3.88
N ILE A 373 -2.81 -27.01 -3.80
CA ILE A 373 -4.25 -27.32 -3.73
C ILE A 373 -4.66 -27.29 -2.28
N ILE A 374 -5.70 -26.51 -1.96
CA ILE A 374 -6.30 -26.47 -0.62
C ILE A 374 -7.70 -27.05 -0.74
N ILE A 375 -8.00 -28.03 0.10
CA ILE A 375 -9.31 -28.69 0.17
C ILE A 375 -9.79 -28.53 1.60
N GLU A 376 -10.96 -27.91 1.77
CA GLU A 376 -11.45 -27.50 3.09
C GLU A 376 -12.95 -27.75 3.20
N THR A 377 -13.35 -28.32 4.33
CA THR A 377 -14.74 -28.42 4.77
C THR A 377 -15.04 -27.33 5.79
N PHE A 378 -16.27 -26.84 5.76
CA PHE A 378 -16.76 -25.80 6.68
C PHE A 378 -18.04 -26.29 7.33
N ASN A 379 -18.23 -25.93 8.61
CA ASN A 379 -19.50 -26.14 9.27
C ASN A 379 -20.54 -25.15 8.71
N ASP A 380 -21.76 -25.61 8.48
CA ASP A 380 -22.88 -24.69 8.25
C ASP A 380 -23.52 -24.41 9.62
N GLU A 381 -23.37 -23.20 10.15
CA GLU A 381 -23.84 -22.82 11.51
C GLU A 381 -25.37 -22.91 11.69
N SER A 382 -26.12 -23.31 10.65
CA SER A 382 -27.57 -23.49 10.70
C SER A 382 -28.02 -24.79 11.39
N PHE A 383 -27.73 -24.94 12.68
CA PHE A 383 -28.27 -25.96 13.62
C PHE A 383 -28.43 -27.39 13.04
N ASP A 384 -27.55 -28.31 13.49
CA ASP A 384 -27.42 -29.72 13.05
C ASP A 384 -26.51 -29.92 11.80
N GLY A 385 -25.53 -29.02 11.62
CA GLY A 385 -24.43 -29.17 10.66
C GLY A 385 -23.45 -30.28 11.07
N LEU A 386 -22.64 -30.74 10.11
CA LEU A 386 -21.51 -31.61 10.39
C LEU A 386 -20.48 -30.78 11.15
N ASP A 387 -20.34 -31.05 12.45
CA ASP A 387 -19.47 -30.28 13.34
C ASP A 387 -18.05 -30.84 13.45
N ASP A 388 -17.81 -32.03 12.90
CA ASP A 388 -16.55 -32.77 12.98
C ASP A 388 -16.40 -33.65 11.73
N SER A 389 -15.52 -33.24 10.80
CA SER A 389 -15.38 -33.92 9.50
C SER A 389 -14.08 -34.72 9.42
N GLU A 390 -14.02 -35.67 8.50
CA GLU A 390 -12.79 -36.34 8.10
C GLU A 390 -12.65 -36.28 6.56
N LEU A 391 -11.56 -35.69 6.08
CA LEU A 391 -11.21 -35.61 4.66
C LEU A 391 -10.14 -36.63 4.29
N ARG A 392 -10.31 -37.28 3.13
CA ARG A 392 -9.28 -38.12 2.49
C ARG A 392 -9.21 -37.85 0.99
N ILE A 393 -7.99 -37.84 0.46
CA ILE A 393 -7.70 -37.62 -0.96
C ILE A 393 -7.07 -38.88 -1.55
N LEU A 394 -7.61 -39.35 -2.66
CA LEU A 394 -7.19 -40.57 -3.35
C LEU A 394 -6.87 -40.29 -4.83
N ASP A 395 -5.93 -41.05 -5.39
CA ASP A 395 -5.52 -40.98 -6.81
C ASP A 395 -6.46 -41.73 -7.78
N ALA A 396 -7.33 -42.59 -7.24
CA ALA A 396 -8.34 -43.32 -7.96
C ALA A 396 -9.50 -43.71 -7.02
N CYS A 397 -10.67 -43.99 -7.59
CA CYS A 397 -11.77 -44.61 -6.86
C CYS A 397 -11.36 -46.01 -6.40
N GLY A 398 -11.15 -46.17 -5.09
CA GLY A 398 -10.55 -47.38 -4.49
C GLY A 398 -9.03 -47.45 -4.51
N GLY A 399 -8.36 -46.34 -4.82
CA GLY A 399 -6.91 -46.21 -4.76
C GLY A 399 -6.38 -46.02 -3.34
N ASP A 400 -5.10 -45.67 -3.24
CA ASP A 400 -4.45 -45.40 -1.95
C ASP A 400 -4.85 -44.00 -1.44
N VAL A 401 -4.98 -43.87 -0.12
CA VAL A 401 -5.13 -42.55 0.53
C VAL A 401 -3.79 -41.83 0.47
N LEU A 402 -3.75 -40.73 -0.28
CA LEU A 402 -2.57 -39.88 -0.44
C LEU A 402 -2.44 -38.88 0.71
N PHE A 403 -3.56 -38.27 1.09
CA PHE A 403 -3.64 -37.25 2.13
C PHE A 403 -4.90 -37.46 2.95
N CYS A 404 -4.83 -37.11 4.22
CA CYS A 404 -6.01 -37.07 5.06
C CYS A 404 -5.84 -36.15 6.25
N ASN A 405 -6.98 -35.70 6.77
CA ASN A 405 -7.04 -34.81 7.91
C ASN A 405 -8.46 -34.82 8.50
N ASP A 406 -8.56 -34.76 9.83
CA ASP A 406 -9.79 -34.62 10.62
C ASP A 406 -9.96 -33.17 11.11
N ASP A 407 -8.98 -32.60 11.82
CA ASP A 407 -9.12 -31.30 12.53
C ASP A 407 -8.20 -30.18 12.00
N GLY A 408 -7.96 -30.12 10.69
CA GLY A 408 -7.02 -29.17 10.08
C GLY A 408 -7.60 -27.80 9.71
N GLY A 409 -8.91 -27.67 9.70
CA GLY A 409 -9.67 -26.47 9.34
C GLY A 409 -10.17 -25.69 10.56
N GLU A 410 -11.16 -24.82 10.36
CA GLU A 410 -11.80 -24.11 11.48
C GLU A 410 -12.63 -25.06 12.36
N GLY A 411 -12.47 -24.97 13.68
CA GLY A 411 -13.18 -25.86 14.62
C GLY A 411 -12.62 -27.27 14.61
N LEU A 412 -13.48 -28.27 14.38
CA LEU A 412 -13.13 -29.68 14.15
C LEU A 412 -13.35 -30.06 12.67
N MET A 413 -13.37 -29.06 11.79
CA MET A 413 -13.48 -29.31 10.36
C MET A 413 -12.11 -29.63 9.77
N SER A 414 -12.11 -30.26 8.59
CA SER A 414 -10.90 -30.75 7.97
C SER A 414 -10.37 -29.80 6.91
N ARG A 415 -9.05 -29.74 6.81
CA ARG A 415 -8.34 -28.97 5.79
C ARG A 415 -7.07 -29.70 5.36
N ILE A 416 -6.93 -29.90 4.06
CA ILE A 416 -5.77 -30.54 3.45
C ILE A 416 -5.11 -29.55 2.50
N GLU A 417 -3.81 -29.30 2.70
CA GLU A 417 -2.96 -28.63 1.73
C GLU A 417 -2.07 -29.64 1.00
N ILE A 418 -2.14 -29.66 -0.32
CA ILE A 418 -1.33 -30.52 -1.18
C ILE A 418 -0.27 -29.65 -1.88
N PRO A 419 1.03 -29.79 -1.51
CA PRO A 419 2.13 -29.12 -2.19
C PRO A 419 2.24 -29.52 -3.66
N CYS A 420 2.84 -28.64 -4.47
CA CYS A 420 2.88 -28.77 -5.92
C CYS A 420 3.68 -29.95 -6.46
N GLU A 421 4.67 -30.40 -5.70
CA GLU A 421 5.48 -31.57 -5.98
C GLU A 421 4.75 -32.89 -5.70
N ASN A 422 3.60 -32.84 -5.01
CA ASN A 422 2.90 -34.03 -4.50
C ASN A 422 1.60 -34.35 -5.26
N TYR A 423 1.37 -33.76 -6.43
CA TYR A 423 0.32 -34.18 -7.36
C TYR A 423 0.82 -34.18 -8.81
N THR A 424 0.23 -35.04 -9.65
CA THR A 424 0.43 -35.01 -11.10
C THR A 424 -0.58 -34.05 -11.75
N PRO A 425 -0.14 -32.99 -12.48
CA PRO A 425 -1.04 -32.04 -13.14
C PRO A 425 -2.05 -32.70 -14.08
N PHE A 426 -3.25 -32.10 -14.20
CA PHE A 426 -4.37 -32.61 -14.99
C PHE A 426 -4.83 -34.05 -14.66
N SER A 427 -4.49 -34.56 -13.47
CA SER A 427 -4.94 -35.88 -13.03
C SER A 427 -6.23 -35.77 -12.23
N LEU A 428 -7.05 -36.81 -12.30
CA LEU A 428 -8.31 -36.91 -11.56
C LEU A 428 -8.03 -37.44 -10.16
N TYR A 429 -8.49 -36.71 -9.13
CA TYR A 429 -8.44 -37.12 -7.73
C TYR A 429 -9.84 -37.25 -7.17
N TYR A 430 -9.97 -38.07 -6.13
CA TYR A 430 -11.20 -38.32 -5.41
C TYR A 430 -11.08 -37.80 -3.99
N ILE A 431 -12.11 -37.13 -3.51
CA ILE A 431 -12.24 -36.61 -2.16
C ILE A 431 -13.32 -37.43 -1.47
N GLN A 432 -12.97 -38.07 -0.36
CA GLN A 432 -13.94 -38.62 0.57
C GLN A 432 -14.15 -37.60 1.68
N VAL A 433 -15.41 -37.29 1.97
CA VAL A 433 -15.82 -36.49 3.12
C VAL A 433 -16.66 -37.39 4.02
N ASP A 434 -16.22 -37.56 5.25
CA ASP A 434 -16.91 -38.34 6.26
C ASP A 434 -17.10 -37.51 7.53
N GLY A 435 -17.85 -38.04 8.50
CA GLY A 435 -17.97 -37.44 9.82
C GLY A 435 -17.22 -38.23 10.88
N TYR A 436 -16.34 -37.56 11.62
CA TYR A 436 -15.58 -38.21 12.68
C TYR A 436 -16.53 -38.75 13.76
N GLY A 437 -16.29 -39.98 14.22
CA GLY A 437 -17.12 -40.62 15.24
C GLY A 437 -18.59 -40.84 14.83
N SER A 438 -18.85 -41.00 13.53
CA SER A 438 -20.20 -41.14 12.94
C SER A 438 -21.03 -39.86 12.98
N ALA A 439 -20.37 -38.70 13.00
CA ALA A 439 -21.04 -37.42 12.83
C ALA A 439 -21.76 -37.35 11.47
N ARG A 440 -22.98 -36.81 11.48
CA ARG A 440 -23.81 -36.66 10.29
C ARG A 440 -24.38 -35.25 10.30
N GLY A 441 -24.43 -34.61 9.15
CA GLY A 441 -24.88 -33.22 9.06
C GLY A 441 -24.55 -32.56 7.74
N GLU A 442 -24.98 -31.30 7.62
CA GLU A 442 -24.68 -30.42 6.47
C GLU A 442 -23.30 -29.79 6.64
N PHE A 443 -22.54 -29.75 5.55
CA PHE A 443 -21.24 -29.10 5.49
C PHE A 443 -21.14 -28.30 4.20
N SER A 444 -20.15 -27.44 4.12
CA SER A 444 -19.72 -26.87 2.85
C SER A 444 -18.33 -27.38 2.50
N ILE A 445 -18.00 -27.51 1.22
CA ILE A 445 -16.67 -27.94 0.75
C ILE A 445 -16.16 -27.03 -0.36
N SER A 446 -14.86 -26.75 -0.34
CA SER A 446 -14.17 -26.03 -1.41
C SER A 446 -12.88 -26.74 -1.85
N VAL A 447 -12.49 -26.50 -3.10
CA VAL A 447 -11.16 -26.84 -3.62
C VAL A 447 -10.60 -25.58 -4.27
N THR A 448 -9.53 -25.03 -3.70
CA THR A 448 -8.86 -23.82 -4.21
C THR A 448 -7.41 -24.12 -4.56
N THR A 449 -6.78 -23.22 -5.31
CA THR A 449 -5.35 -23.27 -5.57
C THR A 449 -4.69 -21.92 -5.31
N GLU A 450 -3.52 -21.96 -4.68
CA GLU A 450 -2.62 -20.82 -4.49
C GLU A 450 -1.37 -21.01 -5.35
N ASP A 451 -0.74 -19.96 -5.86
CA ASP A 451 0.39 -20.15 -6.77
C ASP A 451 1.62 -20.74 -6.04
N CYS A 452 2.30 -21.69 -6.68
CA CYS A 452 3.45 -22.43 -6.14
C CYS A 452 4.75 -22.12 -6.86
N ALA A 453 4.69 -21.44 -8.00
CA ALA A 453 5.90 -21.15 -8.74
C ALA A 453 6.75 -20.20 -7.89
N THR A 454 8.02 -20.53 -7.71
CA THR A 454 8.99 -19.48 -7.39
C THR A 454 8.88 -18.41 -8.48
N PRO A 455 9.04 -17.12 -8.14
CA PRO A 455 9.05 -16.07 -9.14
C PRO A 455 10.06 -16.41 -10.25
N VAL A 456 9.77 -16.07 -11.51
CA VAL A 456 10.71 -16.39 -12.61
C VAL A 456 12.10 -15.80 -12.35
N ASN A 457 12.15 -14.71 -11.61
CA ASN A 457 13.35 -14.01 -11.21
C ASN A 457 13.81 -14.32 -9.77
N ASP A 458 13.53 -15.54 -9.29
CA ASP A 458 13.96 -16.03 -7.98
C ASP A 458 15.48 -16.09 -7.83
N GLU A 459 16.19 -16.42 -8.92
CA GLU A 459 17.65 -16.52 -8.94
C GLU A 459 18.26 -15.35 -9.72
N CYS A 460 19.44 -14.90 -9.30
CA CYS A 460 20.18 -13.79 -9.93
C CYS A 460 20.45 -14.01 -11.43
N ASN A 461 20.54 -15.27 -11.89
CA ASN A 461 20.79 -15.61 -13.28
C ASN A 461 19.53 -15.45 -14.15
N ASP A 462 18.36 -15.46 -13.53
CA ASP A 462 17.05 -15.30 -14.15
C ASP A 462 16.44 -13.92 -13.83
N ALA A 463 17.28 -12.97 -13.39
CA ALA A 463 16.88 -11.60 -13.03
C ALA A 463 16.04 -10.93 -14.14
N SER A 464 14.95 -10.28 -13.75
CA SER A 464 14.09 -9.56 -14.69
C SER A 464 14.67 -8.19 -15.06
N GLU A 465 14.59 -7.81 -16.33
CA GLU A 465 15.05 -6.48 -16.79
C GLU A 465 14.14 -5.35 -16.28
N LEU A 466 14.74 -4.32 -15.68
CA LEU A 466 14.11 -3.04 -15.39
C LEU A 466 14.53 -2.01 -16.44
N LEU A 467 13.55 -1.54 -17.21
CA LEU A 467 13.75 -0.50 -18.19
C LEU A 467 13.77 0.88 -17.51
N ILE A 468 14.87 1.63 -17.72
CA ILE A 468 15.02 2.97 -17.13
C ILE A 468 13.92 3.92 -17.63
N ASN A 469 13.25 4.59 -16.68
CA ASN A 469 12.10 5.49 -16.89
C ASN A 469 10.82 4.80 -17.39
N ALA A 470 10.73 3.47 -17.34
CA ALA A 470 9.47 2.77 -17.54
C ALA A 470 8.57 2.92 -16.29
N PRO A 471 7.24 2.72 -16.41
CA PRO A 471 6.36 2.58 -15.25
C PRO A 471 6.85 1.47 -14.29
N PRO A 472 6.52 1.55 -12.98
CA PRO A 472 6.86 0.50 -12.04
C PRO A 472 6.41 -0.89 -12.53
N GLN A 473 7.31 -1.85 -12.45
CA GLN A 473 7.06 -3.24 -12.82
C GLN A 473 6.52 -3.98 -11.59
N GLU A 474 5.34 -4.60 -11.74
CA GLU A 474 4.73 -5.46 -10.72
C GLU A 474 5.55 -6.75 -10.53
N ALA A 475 5.69 -7.17 -9.28
CA ALA A 475 6.47 -8.33 -8.87
C ALA A 475 5.92 -8.94 -7.57
N THR A 476 6.46 -10.10 -7.21
CA THR A 476 6.15 -10.79 -5.95
C THR A 476 7.40 -11.54 -5.49
N ASN A 477 7.62 -11.60 -4.18
CA ASN A 477 8.60 -12.50 -3.58
C ASN A 477 7.95 -13.71 -2.88
N PHE A 478 6.65 -13.92 -3.11
CA PHE A 478 5.93 -15.08 -2.61
C PHE A 478 6.56 -16.38 -3.14
N ASN A 479 6.83 -17.34 -2.24
CA ASN A 479 7.53 -18.60 -2.52
C ASN A 479 8.94 -18.47 -3.13
N ALA A 480 9.55 -17.28 -3.15
CA ALA A 480 10.94 -17.16 -3.52
C ALA A 480 11.82 -18.01 -2.59
N THR A 481 12.85 -18.63 -3.14
CA THR A 481 13.80 -19.44 -2.36
C THR A 481 14.95 -18.58 -1.86
N SER A 482 15.69 -19.09 -0.87
CA SER A 482 16.88 -18.39 -0.41
C SER A 482 18.03 -18.60 -1.41
N SER A 483 18.49 -17.52 -2.02
CA SER A 483 19.66 -17.59 -2.89
C SER A 483 20.91 -18.03 -2.10
N PRO A 484 21.64 -19.07 -2.52
CA PRO A 484 22.86 -19.52 -1.84
C PRO A 484 24.06 -18.58 -2.00
N ASP A 485 23.95 -17.55 -2.85
CA ASP A 485 25.02 -16.61 -3.19
C ASP A 485 25.00 -15.35 -2.31
N ILE A 486 25.80 -15.41 -1.25
CA ILE A 486 26.43 -14.30 -0.48
C ILE A 486 25.51 -13.38 0.34
N LEU A 487 25.53 -13.66 1.65
CA LEU A 487 25.65 -12.72 2.77
C LEU A 487 26.44 -11.43 2.44
N ILE A 488 25.80 -10.27 2.47
CA ILE A 488 26.23 -9.05 3.19
C ILE A 488 24.93 -8.30 3.52
N ASP A 489 24.44 -8.52 4.73
CA ASP A 489 23.39 -7.70 5.33
C ASP A 489 23.91 -6.25 5.35
N CYS A 490 23.06 -5.31 4.92
CA CYS A 490 23.29 -3.88 5.11
C CYS A 490 23.23 -3.45 6.59
N GLY A 491 23.14 -4.43 7.49
CA GLY A 491 23.24 -4.33 8.93
C GLY A 491 21.88 -4.21 9.60
N TYR A 492 20.79 -4.53 8.89
CA TYR A 492 19.42 -4.24 9.30
C TYR A 492 18.64 -5.48 9.75
N GLY A 493 19.19 -6.70 9.61
CA GLY A 493 18.56 -7.95 10.05
C GLY A 493 19.51 -8.89 10.78
N GLY A 494 19.58 -8.80 12.12
CA GLY A 494 20.44 -9.67 12.93
C GLY A 494 20.25 -11.17 12.65
N GLU A 495 21.36 -11.88 12.36
CA GLU A 495 21.58 -13.34 12.26
C GLU A 495 20.55 -14.25 11.52
N ASN A 496 19.44 -13.75 10.99
CA ASN A 496 18.47 -14.50 10.18
C ASN A 496 18.16 -13.75 8.87
N ALA A 497 19.19 -13.46 8.09
CA ALA A 497 19.05 -12.84 6.78
C ALA A 497 18.30 -13.75 5.80
N SER A 498 17.28 -13.17 5.14
CA SER A 498 16.73 -13.48 3.82
C SER A 498 16.32 -14.93 3.52
N THR A 499 15.03 -15.17 3.32
CA THR A 499 14.53 -16.46 2.83
C THR A 499 13.83 -16.41 1.47
N ASN A 500 13.42 -15.23 1.01
CA ASN A 500 12.50 -15.07 -0.12
C ASN A 500 12.94 -13.91 -1.05
N ASP A 501 14.17 -13.92 -1.56
CA ASP A 501 14.69 -12.82 -2.39
C ASP A 501 14.35 -12.98 -3.88
N VAL A 502 14.17 -11.86 -4.58
CA VAL A 502 13.97 -11.84 -6.04
C VAL A 502 14.89 -10.83 -6.71
N TRP A 503 15.24 -11.09 -7.96
CA TRP A 503 16.31 -10.39 -8.66
C TRP A 503 15.83 -9.63 -9.88
N PHE A 504 16.42 -8.48 -10.11
CA PHE A 504 16.22 -7.66 -11.28
C PHE A 504 17.57 -7.19 -11.82
N TYR A 505 17.60 -6.65 -13.02
CA TYR A 505 18.79 -5.98 -13.54
C TYR A 505 18.43 -4.76 -14.37
N PHE A 506 19.33 -3.79 -14.45
CA PHE A 506 19.23 -2.70 -15.42
C PHE A 506 20.57 -2.49 -16.11
N THR A 507 20.54 -2.01 -17.35
CA THR A 507 21.74 -1.58 -18.06
C THR A 507 21.97 -0.10 -17.78
N ALA A 508 23.10 0.24 -17.16
CA ALA A 508 23.42 1.59 -16.77
C ALA A 508 23.47 2.56 -17.97
N PRO A 509 22.87 3.77 -17.89
CA PRO A 509 22.83 4.71 -19.00
C PRO A 509 24.20 5.38 -19.21
N SER A 510 24.33 6.23 -20.25
CA SER A 510 25.56 6.97 -20.52
C SER A 510 26.00 7.89 -19.37
N SER A 511 25.03 8.39 -18.59
CA SER A 511 25.22 9.31 -17.47
C SER A 511 23.86 9.56 -16.79
N GLY A 512 23.89 10.08 -15.57
CA GLY A 512 22.69 10.48 -14.82
C GLY A 512 22.74 10.05 -13.36
N ILE A 513 21.81 10.54 -12.55
CA ILE A 513 21.52 10.02 -11.23
C ILE A 513 20.45 8.93 -11.42
N LEU A 514 20.67 7.74 -10.87
CA LEU A 514 19.66 6.67 -10.90
C LEU A 514 18.96 6.59 -9.56
N THR A 515 17.64 6.48 -9.57
CA THR A 515 16.83 6.18 -8.39
C THR A 515 16.13 4.84 -8.61
N ILE A 516 16.41 3.87 -7.74
CA ILE A 516 15.76 2.56 -7.69
C ILE A 516 14.84 2.58 -6.48
N GLN A 517 13.55 2.31 -6.66
CA GLN A 517 12.56 2.37 -5.58
C GLN A 517 11.54 1.24 -5.70
N THR A 518 11.21 0.64 -4.56
CA THR A 518 10.08 -0.29 -4.41
C THR A 518 8.84 0.45 -3.92
N PHE A 519 7.66 -0.05 -4.28
CA PHE A 519 6.35 0.49 -3.91
C PHE A 519 5.47 -0.62 -3.35
N ALA A 520 4.76 -0.32 -2.26
CA ALA A 520 4.01 -1.31 -1.50
C ALA A 520 2.86 -1.93 -2.31
N GLY A 521 2.75 -3.27 -2.24
CA GLY A 521 1.57 -4.05 -2.64
C GLY A 521 0.98 -4.72 -1.39
N THR A 522 1.00 -6.05 -1.34
CA THR A 522 0.79 -6.77 -0.06
C THR A 522 2.06 -6.87 0.77
N LEU A 523 3.24 -6.75 0.15
CA LEU A 523 4.50 -6.51 0.85
C LEU A 523 4.61 -5.02 1.16
N THR A 524 4.72 -4.68 2.45
CA THR A 524 4.72 -3.28 2.93
C THR A 524 6.02 -2.86 3.61
N ASP A 525 6.99 -3.76 3.68
CA ASP A 525 8.27 -3.57 4.37
C ASP A 525 9.35 -4.32 3.58
N SER A 526 10.13 -3.60 2.78
CA SER A 526 11.08 -4.19 1.82
C SER A 526 12.53 -3.93 2.19
N GLN A 527 13.43 -4.75 1.67
CA GLN A 527 14.86 -4.50 1.64
C GLN A 527 15.37 -4.55 0.20
N LEU A 528 16.30 -3.68 -0.14
CA LEU A 528 16.79 -3.48 -1.50
C LEU A 528 18.31 -3.36 -1.50
N GLN A 529 18.98 -4.02 -2.45
CA GLN A 529 20.39 -3.78 -2.73
C GLN A 529 20.72 -3.80 -4.23
N VAL A 530 21.74 -3.04 -4.62
CA VAL A 530 22.28 -3.00 -5.99
C VAL A 530 23.68 -3.61 -5.99
N MET A 531 23.96 -4.50 -6.94
CA MET A 531 25.22 -5.24 -7.06
C MET A 531 25.83 -5.13 -8.46
N ASP A 532 27.16 -5.24 -8.57
CA ASP A 532 27.88 -5.18 -9.86
C ASP A 532 27.80 -6.48 -10.69
N ALA A 533 27.49 -7.63 -10.07
CA ALA A 533 27.27 -8.92 -10.70
C ALA A 533 26.59 -9.89 -9.72
N CYS A 534 26.13 -11.05 -10.19
CA CYS A 534 25.68 -12.10 -9.29
C CYS A 534 26.84 -12.60 -8.41
N GLY A 535 26.65 -12.59 -7.08
CA GLY A 535 27.72 -12.84 -6.11
C GLY A 535 28.83 -11.78 -6.10
N GLY A 536 28.57 -10.61 -6.70
CA GLY A 536 29.48 -9.48 -6.82
C GLY A 536 29.51 -8.57 -5.59
N ASN A 537 30.02 -7.34 -5.76
CA ASN A 537 30.06 -6.35 -4.70
C ASN A 537 28.72 -5.58 -4.62
N VAL A 538 28.25 -5.34 -3.40
CA VAL A 538 27.15 -4.40 -3.14
C VAL A 538 27.63 -2.97 -3.37
N ILE A 539 26.94 -2.26 -4.26
CA ILE A 539 27.19 -0.86 -4.61
C ILE A 539 26.45 0.08 -3.66
N ALA A 540 25.21 -0.26 -3.36
CA ALA A 540 24.33 0.49 -2.46
C ALA A 540 23.23 -0.43 -1.97
N CYS A 541 22.64 -0.07 -0.83
CA CYS A 541 21.48 -0.76 -0.28
C CYS A 541 20.68 0.15 0.62
N ASP A 542 19.42 -0.21 0.83
CA ASP A 542 18.44 0.55 1.59
C ASP A 542 17.29 -0.35 2.05
N GLU A 543 16.60 0.06 3.12
CA GLU A 543 15.45 -0.64 3.72
C GLU A 543 14.23 0.28 3.70
N ASP A 544 14.31 1.43 4.38
CA ASP A 544 13.17 2.35 4.63
C ASP A 544 13.31 3.73 3.95
N GLY A 545 14.18 3.88 2.95
CA GLY A 545 14.45 5.17 2.30
C GLY A 545 13.35 5.65 1.35
N GLY A 546 12.36 4.80 1.05
CA GLY A 546 11.24 5.04 0.14
C GLY A 546 9.95 5.52 0.83
N ASP A 547 8.81 5.27 0.19
CA ASP A 547 7.51 5.63 0.73
C ASP A 547 7.05 4.60 1.78
N GLY A 548 6.85 5.02 3.03
CA GLY A 548 6.49 4.11 4.12
C GLY A 548 7.71 3.36 4.65
N LEU A 549 7.65 2.03 4.72
CA LEU A 549 8.77 1.13 5.05
C LEU A 549 9.34 0.45 3.77
N MET A 550 9.15 1.10 2.61
CA MET A 550 9.68 0.61 1.35
C MET A 550 11.06 1.20 1.09
N SER A 551 11.84 0.55 0.23
CA SER A 551 13.24 0.90 -0.01
C SER A 551 13.42 1.83 -1.20
N LYS A 552 14.45 2.67 -1.12
CA LYS A 552 14.88 3.59 -2.18
C LYS A 552 16.38 3.85 -2.15
N ILE A 553 17.04 3.50 -3.26
CA ILE A 553 18.46 3.76 -3.49
C ILE A 553 18.63 4.88 -4.50
N THR A 554 19.52 5.83 -4.20
CA THR A 554 19.97 6.86 -5.15
C THR A 554 21.44 6.65 -5.48
N LEU A 555 21.74 6.31 -6.73
CA LEU A 555 23.10 6.17 -7.26
C LEU A 555 23.53 7.51 -7.89
N PRO A 556 24.52 8.21 -7.31
CA PRO A 556 24.96 9.51 -7.82
C PRO A 556 25.73 9.38 -9.14
N CYS A 557 25.95 10.50 -9.83
CA CYS A 557 26.71 10.53 -11.07
C CYS A 557 28.11 9.92 -10.91
N GLY A 558 28.47 9.03 -11.83
CA GLY A 558 29.78 8.35 -11.83
C GLY A 558 29.91 7.19 -10.83
N SER A 559 28.84 6.83 -10.11
CA SER A 559 28.82 5.64 -9.24
C SER A 559 28.67 4.32 -10.00
N TYR A 560 28.41 4.39 -11.31
CA TYR A 560 28.28 3.25 -12.19
C TYR A 560 29.03 3.45 -13.50
N SER A 561 29.36 2.35 -14.17
CA SER A 561 30.00 2.33 -15.48
C SER A 561 28.94 2.27 -16.58
N PRO A 562 28.90 3.24 -17.52
CA PRO A 562 27.95 3.23 -18.63
C PRO A 562 27.97 1.95 -19.47
N GLY A 563 26.80 1.36 -19.70
CA GLY A 563 26.62 0.15 -20.50
C GLY A 563 26.82 -1.16 -19.74
N ASP A 564 27.30 -1.13 -18.49
CA ASP A 564 27.37 -2.31 -17.64
C ASP A 564 25.99 -2.66 -17.07
N ALA A 565 25.74 -3.95 -16.82
CA ALA A 565 24.53 -4.44 -16.19
C ALA A 565 24.73 -4.52 -14.67
N TYR A 566 23.80 -3.94 -13.92
CA TYR A 566 23.77 -4.01 -12.45
C TYR A 566 22.57 -4.84 -12.01
N LEU A 567 22.79 -5.71 -11.03
CA LEU A 567 21.72 -6.49 -10.42
C LEU A 567 21.08 -5.72 -9.27
N VAL A 568 19.80 -5.98 -9.05
CA VAL A 568 19.00 -5.41 -7.97
C VAL A 568 18.30 -6.56 -7.27
N GLN A 569 18.62 -6.79 -6.00
CA GLN A 569 17.95 -7.80 -5.18
C GLN A 569 16.90 -7.10 -4.33
N VAL A 570 15.71 -7.69 -4.24
CA VAL A 570 14.60 -7.24 -3.41
C VAL A 570 14.15 -8.38 -2.51
N ASP A 571 13.98 -8.10 -1.22
CA ASP A 571 13.43 -9.03 -0.22
C ASP A 571 12.42 -8.28 0.68
N GLY A 572 11.71 -9.01 1.54
CA GLY A 572 10.87 -8.47 2.59
C GLY A 572 11.54 -8.50 3.96
N TYR A 573 11.32 -7.44 4.76
CA TYR A 573 11.90 -7.39 6.10
C TYR A 573 11.46 -8.55 6.98
N SER A 574 12.41 -9.15 7.70
CA SER A 574 12.18 -10.29 8.60
C SER A 574 11.50 -11.50 7.95
N GLY A 575 11.71 -11.72 6.65
CA GLY A 575 11.11 -12.83 5.90
C GLY A 575 9.66 -12.59 5.51
N SER A 576 9.21 -11.34 5.50
CA SER A 576 7.91 -10.98 4.96
C SER A 576 7.85 -11.29 3.46
N ASP A 577 6.70 -11.72 2.99
CA ASP A 577 6.45 -11.92 1.57
C ASP A 577 5.19 -11.19 1.09
N GLY A 578 5.09 -11.04 -0.22
CA GLY A 578 3.93 -10.45 -0.86
C GLY A 578 4.24 -9.85 -2.22
N THR A 579 3.26 -9.13 -2.75
CA THR A 579 3.38 -8.38 -4.00
C THR A 579 3.92 -6.97 -3.74
N PHE A 580 4.67 -6.45 -4.71
CA PHE A 580 5.19 -5.08 -4.72
C PHE A 580 5.38 -4.64 -6.18
N SER A 581 5.72 -3.37 -6.40
CA SER A 581 6.27 -2.95 -7.70
C SER A 581 7.61 -2.24 -7.52
N ILE A 582 8.44 -2.24 -8.56
CA ILE A 582 9.78 -1.64 -8.54
C ILE A 582 10.01 -0.81 -9.80
N SER A 583 10.73 0.29 -9.65
CA SER A 583 11.15 1.11 -10.80
C SER A 583 12.59 1.55 -10.68
N VAL A 584 13.22 1.79 -11.84
CA VAL A 584 14.46 2.54 -11.95
C VAL A 584 14.22 3.77 -12.83
N THR A 585 14.50 4.94 -12.28
CA THR A 585 14.37 6.23 -12.96
C THR A 585 15.73 6.90 -13.07
N SER A 586 15.92 7.71 -14.11
CA SER A 586 17.13 8.49 -14.30
C SER A 586 16.82 9.98 -14.38
N SER A 587 17.59 10.80 -13.66
CA SER A 587 17.66 12.24 -13.90
C SER A 587 19.03 12.62 -14.43
N LEU A 588 19.13 13.77 -15.10
CA LEU A 588 20.41 14.26 -15.61
C LEU A 588 21.32 14.64 -14.44
N CYS A 589 22.63 14.48 -14.65
CA CYS A 589 23.63 14.97 -13.71
C CYS A 589 23.60 16.50 -13.65
N PRO A 590 23.83 17.09 -12.45
CA PRO A 590 24.12 18.51 -12.36
C PRO A 590 25.38 18.86 -13.18
N PRO A 591 25.48 20.10 -13.69
CA PRO A 591 26.68 20.58 -14.35
C PRO A 591 27.91 20.47 -13.44
N PRO A 592 29.15 20.30 -13.97
CA PRO A 592 30.34 20.17 -13.13
C PRO A 592 30.62 21.34 -12.20
N ASN A 593 30.03 22.51 -12.49
CA ASN A 593 30.18 23.75 -11.74
C ASN A 593 28.90 24.17 -11.03
N ASP A 594 28.06 23.20 -10.68
CA ASP A 594 26.86 23.38 -9.86
C ASP A 594 27.20 23.98 -8.49
N ASP A 595 28.26 23.48 -7.87
CA ASP A 595 28.78 24.01 -6.61
C ASP A 595 29.83 25.11 -6.80
N CYS A 596 29.81 26.11 -5.93
CA CYS A 596 30.81 27.19 -5.93
C CYS A 596 32.26 26.69 -5.79
N THR A 597 32.48 25.59 -5.06
CA THR A 597 33.80 24.97 -4.91
C THR A 597 34.40 24.55 -6.25
N ASP A 598 33.52 24.17 -7.18
CA ASP A 598 33.84 23.64 -8.50
C ASP A 598 33.68 24.68 -9.60
N ALA A 599 33.61 25.97 -9.22
CA ALA A 599 33.50 27.10 -10.14
C ALA A 599 34.56 27.05 -11.24
N ILE A 600 34.11 27.08 -12.49
CA ILE A 600 34.96 27.02 -13.69
C ILE A 600 35.77 28.32 -13.81
N MET A 601 37.08 28.20 -14.04
CA MET A 601 37.96 29.34 -14.25
C MET A 601 37.81 29.92 -15.67
N LEU A 602 37.45 31.19 -15.76
CA LEU A 602 37.38 31.95 -17.01
C LEU A 602 38.61 32.86 -17.16
N PRO A 603 39.25 32.90 -18.35
CA PRO A 603 40.28 33.89 -18.63
C PRO A 603 39.66 35.27 -18.87
N VAL A 604 40.38 36.33 -18.47
CA VAL A 604 40.09 37.70 -18.92
C VAL A 604 40.80 37.90 -20.25
N ASN A 605 40.03 37.93 -21.33
CA ASN A 605 40.56 38.05 -22.69
C ASN A 605 40.76 39.53 -23.08
N TYR A 606 41.46 39.75 -24.19
CA TYR A 606 41.49 41.07 -24.81
C TYR A 606 40.09 41.48 -25.30
N SER A 607 39.81 42.77 -25.26
CA SER A 607 38.59 43.38 -25.78
C SER A 607 38.26 42.91 -27.20
N TRP A 608 36.98 42.69 -27.49
CA TRP A 608 36.44 42.31 -28.80
C TRP A 608 36.81 40.90 -29.29
N THR A 609 37.14 39.98 -28.39
CA THR A 609 37.46 38.59 -28.72
C THR A 609 36.32 37.61 -28.43
N CYS A 610 35.26 38.03 -27.75
CA CYS A 610 33.98 37.34 -27.67
C CYS A 610 33.24 37.47 -29.02
N PRO A 611 32.63 36.39 -29.58
CA PRO A 611 32.37 35.07 -28.99
C PRO A 611 33.48 34.02 -29.17
N ALA A 612 34.63 34.35 -29.77
CA ALA A 612 35.64 33.35 -30.14
C ALA A 612 36.23 32.60 -28.94
N ASN A 613 36.29 33.24 -27.76
CA ASN A 613 36.81 32.67 -26.51
C ASN A 613 35.71 32.33 -25.48
N GLN A 614 34.48 32.08 -25.94
CA GLN A 614 33.36 31.78 -25.06
C GLN A 614 33.45 30.37 -24.43
N VAL A 615 33.01 30.27 -23.18
CA VAL A 615 32.79 28.99 -22.49
C VAL A 615 31.30 28.72 -22.47
N GLN A 616 30.91 27.51 -22.93
CA GLN A 616 29.52 27.10 -22.90
C GLN A 616 29.11 26.71 -21.47
N GLY A 617 27.94 27.18 -21.06
CA GLY A 617 27.34 26.93 -19.75
C GLY A 617 25.88 26.48 -19.87
N THR A 618 25.39 25.86 -18.80
CA THR A 618 23.98 25.49 -18.68
C THR A 618 23.54 25.46 -17.22
N THR A 619 22.27 25.82 -16.98
CA THR A 619 21.58 25.64 -15.69
C THR A 619 20.65 24.41 -15.72
N TYR A 620 20.67 23.60 -16.77
CA TYR A 620 19.89 22.37 -16.81
C TYR A 620 20.36 21.40 -15.73
N SER A 621 19.41 20.96 -14.90
CA SER A 621 19.64 20.02 -13.79
C SER A 621 20.65 20.48 -12.74
N ALA A 622 21.00 21.76 -12.74
CA ALA A 622 21.70 22.39 -11.64
C ALA A 622 20.86 22.33 -10.37
N SER A 623 21.50 22.08 -9.23
CA SER A 623 20.87 22.25 -7.94
C SER A 623 20.67 23.74 -7.65
N ALA A 624 19.77 24.04 -6.72
CA ALA A 624 19.53 25.41 -6.31
C ALA A 624 20.31 25.70 -5.02
N SER A 625 21.21 26.66 -5.04
CA SER A 625 21.85 27.17 -3.84
C SER A 625 21.19 28.45 -3.31
N ASP A 626 21.43 28.77 -2.03
CA ASP A 626 20.83 29.91 -1.32
C ASP A 626 21.89 30.88 -0.78
N THR A 627 22.82 31.31 -1.64
CA THR A 627 24.05 31.99 -1.16
C THR A 627 23.98 33.51 -1.07
N ASP A 628 23.01 34.22 -1.65
CA ASP A 628 23.17 35.67 -1.90
C ASP A 628 21.98 36.60 -1.65
N GLY A 629 20.78 36.08 -1.33
CA GLY A 629 19.60 36.90 -1.07
C GLY A 629 19.11 37.75 -2.26
N CYS A 630 19.61 37.49 -3.46
CA CYS A 630 19.11 38.10 -4.69
C CYS A 630 17.81 37.47 -5.15
N GLU A 631 17.77 36.14 -5.17
CA GLU A 631 16.61 35.28 -5.37
C GLU A 631 16.93 33.94 -4.68
N GLU A 632 16.04 33.50 -3.79
CA GLU A 632 16.19 32.23 -3.07
C GLU A 632 15.75 31.07 -3.99
N THR A 633 16.41 29.90 -3.93
CA THR A 633 15.97 28.63 -4.57
C THR A 633 15.99 28.54 -6.12
N SER A 634 16.99 29.12 -6.78
CA SER A 634 17.17 29.06 -8.24
C SER A 634 18.29 28.11 -8.67
N PRO A 635 18.13 27.26 -9.72
CA PRO A 635 19.20 26.44 -10.26
C PRO A 635 20.37 27.29 -10.75
N ASP A 636 21.56 27.00 -10.27
CA ASP A 636 22.70 27.88 -10.43
C ASP A 636 24.00 27.17 -10.77
N VAL A 637 24.89 27.90 -11.42
CA VAL A 637 26.23 27.43 -11.74
C VAL A 637 27.24 28.53 -11.52
N TYR A 638 28.47 28.14 -11.19
CA TYR A 638 29.51 29.05 -10.76
C TYR A 638 30.68 29.12 -11.73
N TYR A 639 31.21 30.32 -11.89
CA TYR A 639 32.44 30.63 -12.59
C TYR A 639 33.32 31.51 -11.71
N LYS A 640 34.62 31.60 -12.04
CA LYS A 640 35.54 32.53 -11.40
C LYS A 640 36.56 33.07 -12.37
N PHE A 641 37.03 34.29 -12.14
CA PHE A 641 38.13 34.88 -12.91
C PHE A 641 39.04 35.71 -12.01
N ASN A 642 40.31 35.87 -12.38
CA ASN A 642 41.21 36.81 -11.73
C ASN A 642 41.29 38.09 -12.58
N SER A 643 41.11 39.26 -11.96
CA SER A 643 41.09 40.54 -12.69
C SER A 643 42.43 40.93 -13.32
N GLY A 644 43.55 40.31 -12.91
CA GLY A 644 44.89 40.73 -13.36
C GLY A 644 45.15 42.21 -13.03
N SER A 645 45.84 42.95 -13.88
CA SER A 645 46.08 44.38 -13.65
C SER A 645 44.87 45.28 -13.97
N ASN A 646 43.73 44.73 -14.40
CA ASN A 646 42.58 45.52 -14.83
C ASN A 646 41.84 46.13 -13.64
N SER A 647 41.36 47.36 -13.80
CA SER A 647 40.44 48.03 -12.85
C SER A 647 38.97 47.86 -13.25
N GLU A 648 38.71 47.43 -14.48
CA GLU A 648 37.38 47.20 -15.03
C GLU A 648 37.42 46.05 -16.04
N VAL A 649 36.36 45.26 -16.10
CA VAL A 649 36.18 44.17 -17.06
C VAL A 649 34.76 44.19 -17.65
N ILE A 650 34.60 43.59 -18.82
CA ILE A 650 33.33 43.40 -19.50
C ILE A 650 32.94 41.93 -19.37
N ILE A 651 31.75 41.66 -18.81
CA ILE A 651 31.16 40.33 -18.72
C ILE A 651 30.15 40.19 -19.85
N ASN A 652 30.37 39.21 -20.73
CA ASN A 652 29.49 38.91 -21.84
C ASN A 652 28.74 37.61 -21.57
N LEU A 653 27.41 37.68 -21.56
CA LEU A 653 26.51 36.52 -21.65
C LEU A 653 25.83 36.55 -23.01
N ILE A 654 26.01 35.50 -23.79
CA ILE A 654 25.58 35.44 -25.19
C ILE A 654 24.99 34.07 -25.52
N SER A 655 24.22 33.97 -26.61
CA SER A 655 23.57 32.73 -27.03
C SER A 655 22.67 32.11 -25.94
N ILE A 656 21.95 32.96 -25.21
CA ILE A 656 21.12 32.56 -24.07
C ILE A 656 19.84 31.88 -24.57
N THR A 657 19.55 30.69 -24.06
CA THR A 657 18.27 29.98 -24.28
C THR A 657 17.42 29.89 -23.02
N ALA A 658 18.01 30.11 -21.84
CA ALA A 658 17.28 30.22 -20.58
C ALA A 658 16.34 31.44 -20.60
N ALA A 659 15.12 31.25 -20.11
CA ALA A 659 14.17 32.35 -19.98
C ALA A 659 14.41 33.04 -18.63
N ASP A 660 15.03 34.22 -18.63
CA ASP A 660 15.36 34.98 -17.40
C ASP A 660 16.58 34.41 -16.64
N LEU A 661 17.76 34.73 -17.16
CA LEU A 661 19.06 34.42 -16.58
C LEU A 661 19.56 35.61 -15.74
N ILE A 662 19.96 35.34 -14.51
CA ILE A 662 20.47 36.32 -13.57
C ILE A 662 21.94 36.04 -13.29
N ILE A 663 22.73 37.10 -13.19
CA ILE A 663 24.13 37.05 -12.77
C ILE A 663 24.33 37.79 -11.44
N SER A 664 24.99 37.11 -10.50
CA SER A 664 25.52 37.69 -9.28
C SER A 664 27.05 37.61 -9.30
N ALA A 665 27.74 38.65 -8.82
CA ALA A 665 29.19 38.63 -8.69
C ALA A 665 29.64 38.85 -7.25
N PHE A 666 30.68 38.12 -6.84
CA PHE A 666 31.22 38.11 -5.49
C PHE A 666 32.71 38.35 -5.52
N ALA A 667 33.23 39.10 -4.56
CA ALA A 667 34.68 39.28 -4.40
C ALA A 667 35.21 38.19 -3.47
N GLU A 668 36.31 37.56 -3.86
CA GLU A 668 37.10 36.60 -3.05
C GLU A 668 36.43 35.25 -2.73
N SER A 669 35.10 35.20 -2.52
CA SER A 669 34.35 33.97 -2.20
C SER A 669 32.85 34.12 -2.52
N CYS A 670 32.18 33.03 -2.90
CA CYS A 670 30.72 33.04 -3.13
C CYS A 670 29.89 33.33 -1.87
N SER A 671 30.48 33.23 -0.67
CA SER A 671 29.80 33.59 0.58
C SER A 671 29.95 35.08 0.94
N SER A 672 30.62 35.89 0.11
CA SER A 672 30.67 37.33 0.32
C SER A 672 29.31 37.97 0.01
N THR A 673 29.13 39.22 0.42
CA THR A 673 27.99 40.00 -0.08
C THR A 673 28.10 40.16 -1.60
N PRO A 674 27.02 39.96 -2.38
CA PRO A 674 27.05 40.18 -3.81
C PRO A 674 27.35 41.65 -4.11
N LEU A 675 28.25 41.89 -5.08
CA LEU A 675 28.60 43.22 -5.57
C LEU A 675 27.46 43.82 -6.39
N PHE A 676 26.79 42.98 -7.17
CA PHE A 676 25.60 43.30 -7.93
C PHE A 676 24.79 42.04 -8.18
N CYS A 677 23.54 42.26 -8.61
CA CYS A 677 22.61 41.24 -9.02
C CYS A 677 21.71 41.75 -10.12
N LEU A 678 21.79 41.15 -11.31
CA LEU A 678 21.17 41.73 -12.51
C LEU A 678 20.59 40.63 -13.39
N SER A 679 19.38 40.85 -13.91
CA SER A 679 18.87 40.12 -15.05
C SER A 679 19.47 40.72 -16.32
N LEU A 680 20.19 39.90 -17.10
CA LEU A 680 20.84 40.34 -18.34
C LEU A 680 20.23 39.58 -19.52
N LEU A 681 19.65 40.31 -20.47
CA LEU A 681 19.04 39.75 -21.67
C LEU A 681 19.68 40.36 -22.93
N ASP A 682 21.00 40.18 -23.07
CA ASP A 682 21.84 40.43 -24.28
C ASP A 682 22.76 41.67 -24.29
N GLU A 683 23.00 42.37 -23.18
CA GLU A 683 23.98 43.47 -23.15
C GLU A 683 25.24 43.13 -22.32
N PRO A 684 26.45 43.45 -22.81
CA PRO A 684 27.68 43.30 -22.03
C PRO A 684 27.63 44.14 -20.75
N TYR A 685 27.97 43.53 -19.61
CA TYR A 685 27.99 44.22 -18.33
C TYR A 685 29.39 44.71 -17.98
N LEU A 686 29.54 46.01 -17.75
CA LEU A 686 30.78 46.60 -17.28
C LEU A 686 30.88 46.50 -15.75
N MET A 687 31.88 45.77 -15.27
CA MET A 687 32.13 45.54 -13.85
C MET A 687 33.42 46.23 -13.42
N THR A 688 33.35 47.06 -12.39
CA THR A 688 34.54 47.58 -11.70
C THR A 688 35.16 46.49 -10.84
N VAL A 689 36.47 46.28 -10.96
CA VAL A 689 37.23 45.24 -10.25
C VAL A 689 38.46 45.84 -9.58
N THR A 690 38.87 45.23 -8.47
CA THR A 690 40.16 45.51 -7.83
C THR A 690 41.22 44.69 -8.56
N PRO A 691 42.35 45.29 -8.98
CA PRO A 691 43.43 44.55 -9.62
C PRO A 691 43.94 43.38 -8.76
N PHE A 692 44.20 42.25 -9.42
CA PHE A 692 44.71 40.99 -8.89
C PHE A 692 43.76 40.24 -7.95
N THR A 693 42.50 40.64 -7.88
CA THR A 693 41.46 39.99 -7.08
C THR A 693 40.73 38.91 -7.88
N THR A 694 40.40 37.81 -7.23
CA THR A 694 39.55 36.76 -7.81
C THR A 694 38.09 37.04 -7.52
N TYR A 695 37.28 37.01 -8.57
CA TYR A 695 35.83 37.20 -8.50
C TYR A 695 35.13 35.90 -8.85
N TYR A 696 34.02 35.62 -8.17
CA TYR A 696 33.12 34.52 -8.46
C TYR A 696 31.86 35.07 -9.10
N LEU A 697 31.38 34.38 -10.14
CA LEU A 697 30.15 34.69 -10.85
C LEU A 697 29.19 33.53 -10.62
N ARG A 698 28.00 33.82 -10.11
CA ARG A 698 26.88 32.88 -10.03
C ARG A 698 25.92 33.20 -11.16
N ILE A 699 25.64 32.23 -12.00
CA ILE A 699 24.68 32.34 -13.09
C ILE A 699 23.51 31.44 -12.77
N HIS A 700 22.31 32.00 -12.64
CA HIS A 700 21.14 31.24 -12.21
C HIS A 700 19.90 31.57 -13.05
N SER A 701 19.03 30.57 -13.18
CA SER A 701 17.71 30.74 -13.81
C SER A 701 16.67 31.00 -12.74
N LEU A 702 15.74 31.94 -12.98
CA LEU A 702 14.76 32.37 -11.98
C LEU A 702 13.94 31.21 -11.35
N THR A 703 13.67 30.15 -12.12
CA THR A 703 13.04 28.93 -11.62
C THR A 703 13.53 27.71 -12.38
N ASN A 704 13.28 26.51 -11.83
CA ASN A 704 13.62 25.22 -12.44
C ASN A 704 12.99 25.02 -13.84
N PHE A 705 11.86 25.67 -14.12
CA PHE A 705 11.16 25.56 -15.40
C PHE A 705 11.73 26.46 -16.50
N LEU A 706 12.66 27.35 -16.16
CA LEU A 706 13.24 28.33 -17.07
C LEU A 706 14.74 28.10 -17.31
N THR A 707 15.24 26.93 -16.88
CA THR A 707 16.62 26.49 -17.10
C THR A 707 16.98 26.44 -18.59
N GLY A 708 18.25 26.65 -18.91
CA GLY A 708 18.71 26.74 -20.28
C GLY A 708 20.21 26.70 -20.44
N THR A 709 20.67 27.02 -21.64
CA THR A 709 22.09 27.18 -21.99
C THR A 709 22.43 28.65 -22.15
N PHE A 710 23.70 28.98 -21.98
CA PHE A 710 24.28 30.29 -22.28
C PHE A 710 25.75 30.10 -22.61
N ASN A 711 26.39 31.10 -23.19
CA ASN A 711 27.83 31.17 -23.30
C ASN A 711 28.32 32.39 -22.52
N ILE A 712 29.44 32.25 -21.83
CA ILE A 712 30.05 33.30 -21.01
C ILE A 712 31.48 33.59 -21.46
N CYS A 713 31.87 34.86 -21.48
CA CYS A 713 33.26 35.28 -21.63
C CYS A 713 33.53 36.62 -20.95
N ILE A 714 34.76 36.79 -20.46
CA ILE A 714 35.22 38.01 -19.80
C ILE A 714 36.26 38.68 -20.69
N GLU A 715 36.14 40.00 -20.87
CA GLU A 715 37.09 40.83 -21.61
C GLU A 715 37.61 41.97 -20.74
N ASN A 716 38.81 42.47 -21.03
CA ASN A 716 39.24 43.77 -20.52
C ASN A 716 38.59 44.92 -21.31
N ILE A 717 38.60 46.11 -20.74
CA ILE A 717 38.29 47.31 -21.52
C ILE A 717 39.45 47.56 -22.50
N PRO A 718 39.17 47.89 -23.78
CA PRO A 718 40.20 48.31 -24.71
C PRO A 718 41.00 49.45 -24.10
N SER A 719 42.29 49.23 -23.85
CA SER A 719 43.17 50.32 -23.46
C SER A 719 43.29 51.27 -24.66
N GLU A 720 43.12 52.57 -24.44
CA GLU A 720 43.36 53.55 -25.51
C GLU A 720 44.83 53.44 -25.95
N THR A 721 45.09 53.30 -27.25
CA THR A 721 46.45 53.15 -27.79
C THR A 721 46.98 54.45 -28.36
N ILE A 722 48.30 54.58 -28.47
CA ILE A 722 48.95 55.67 -29.21
C ILE A 722 49.33 55.22 -30.63
N THR A 723 49.23 56.15 -31.57
CA THR A 723 49.87 56.06 -32.90
C THR A 723 50.94 57.13 -32.97
N LEU A 724 52.20 56.75 -33.16
CA LEU A 724 53.33 57.66 -33.22
C LEU A 724 53.73 57.92 -34.66
N ASN A 725 53.65 59.18 -35.08
CA ASN A 725 54.08 59.66 -36.39
C ASN A 725 55.40 60.42 -36.24
N GLY A 726 56.49 59.81 -36.69
CA GLY A 726 57.83 60.34 -36.51
C GLY A 726 58.43 60.94 -37.78
N THR A 727 59.32 61.92 -37.61
CA THR A 727 60.20 62.45 -38.66
C THR A 727 61.65 62.40 -38.21
N VAL A 728 62.57 61.98 -39.08
CA VAL A 728 64.02 62.08 -38.84
C VAL A 728 64.53 63.42 -39.36
N SER A 729 65.00 64.27 -38.44
CA SER A 729 65.49 65.61 -38.79
C SER A 729 66.74 65.53 -39.67
N GLY A 730 66.81 66.34 -40.72
CA GLY A 730 67.97 66.37 -41.62
C GLY A 730 68.10 65.17 -42.56
N TRP A 731 67.09 64.30 -42.64
CA TRP A 731 67.03 63.22 -43.62
C TRP A 731 66.97 63.76 -45.06
N SER A 732 67.69 63.14 -45.98
CA SER A 732 67.68 63.51 -47.40
C SER A 732 66.59 62.76 -48.15
N ASN A 733 65.73 63.50 -48.86
CA ASN A 733 64.66 62.91 -49.68
C ASN A 733 65.16 62.07 -50.87
N ASN A 734 66.46 62.13 -51.15
CA ASN A 734 67.09 61.29 -52.18
C ASN A 734 67.46 59.91 -51.65
N CYS A 735 67.50 59.72 -50.32
CA CYS A 735 67.76 58.42 -49.74
C CYS A 735 66.61 57.45 -50.05
N THR A 736 66.96 56.22 -50.42
CA THR A 736 65.99 55.13 -50.50
C THR A 736 65.40 54.86 -49.11
N ALA A 737 64.21 54.27 -49.09
CA ALA A 737 63.59 53.83 -47.84
C ALA A 737 64.56 52.96 -47.04
N ARG A 738 64.61 53.16 -45.72
CA ARG A 738 65.48 52.41 -44.81
C ARG A 738 64.66 51.76 -43.71
N GLU A 739 65.17 50.67 -43.17
CA GLU A 739 64.63 50.13 -41.93
C GLU A 739 64.92 51.09 -40.77
N ILE A 740 63.96 51.29 -39.89
CA ILE A 740 64.11 52.03 -38.64
C ILE A 740 63.55 51.18 -37.49
N GLN A 741 64.40 50.89 -36.51
CA GLN A 741 64.02 50.24 -35.26
C GLN A 741 63.76 51.33 -34.22
N ILE A 742 62.57 51.32 -33.64
CA ILE A 742 62.18 52.20 -32.54
C ILE A 742 62.06 51.36 -31.28
N SER A 743 62.88 51.66 -30.27
CA SER A 743 62.80 51.03 -28.95
C SER A 743 62.23 52.03 -27.97
N MET A 744 61.10 51.72 -27.35
CA MET A 744 60.36 52.63 -26.46
C MET A 744 60.30 52.03 -25.06
N LEU A 745 60.94 52.68 -24.09
CA LEU A 745 60.88 52.32 -22.69
C LEU A 745 59.76 53.13 -22.02
N ASP A 746 58.69 52.47 -21.60
CA ASP A 746 57.63 53.07 -20.79
C ASP A 746 58.17 53.39 -19.39
N LEU A 747 58.18 54.66 -19.00
CA LEU A 747 58.73 55.11 -17.71
C LEU A 747 57.77 54.84 -16.54
N SER A 748 56.51 54.53 -16.81
CA SER A 748 55.49 54.16 -15.81
C SER A 748 55.51 52.66 -15.53
N LEU A 749 55.64 51.84 -16.57
CA LEU A 749 55.61 50.37 -16.48
C LEU A 749 57.00 49.73 -16.42
N GLY A 750 58.05 50.45 -16.84
CA GLY A 750 59.41 49.91 -16.95
C GLY A 750 59.56 48.88 -18.08
N SER A 751 58.58 48.77 -18.98
CA SER A 751 58.57 47.83 -20.11
C SER A 751 59.21 48.44 -21.36
N LEU A 752 60.01 47.66 -22.07
CA LEU A 752 60.60 48.03 -23.37
C LEU A 752 59.80 47.39 -24.52
N SER A 753 59.33 48.22 -25.44
CA SER A 753 58.68 47.80 -26.69
C SER A 753 59.57 48.13 -27.89
N GLU A 754 59.94 47.13 -28.68
CA GLU A 754 60.77 47.31 -29.88
C GLU A 754 59.94 47.08 -31.14
N ILE A 755 59.90 48.08 -32.02
CA ILE A 755 59.12 48.04 -33.25
C ILE A 755 60.02 48.43 -34.41
N THR A 756 60.10 47.54 -35.40
CA THR A 756 60.81 47.81 -36.66
C THR A 756 59.80 48.21 -37.72
N THR A 757 60.03 49.37 -38.36
CA THR A 757 59.19 49.88 -39.44
C THR A 757 60.06 50.44 -40.58
N THR A 758 59.43 51.00 -41.61
CA THR A 758 60.12 51.64 -42.73
C THR A 758 60.18 53.15 -42.50
N LEU A 759 61.38 53.71 -42.56
CA LEU A 759 61.62 55.13 -42.77
C LEU A 759 61.46 55.41 -44.26
N ASN A 760 60.43 56.18 -44.59
CA ASN A 760 60.13 56.58 -45.96
C ASN A 760 61.24 57.49 -46.51
N PRO A 761 61.39 57.60 -47.85
CA PRO A 761 62.35 58.51 -48.46
C PRO A 761 62.21 59.96 -47.97
N ASP A 762 61.00 60.42 -47.67
CA ASP A 762 60.73 61.76 -47.13
C ASP A 762 61.09 61.95 -45.64
N GLY A 763 61.69 60.94 -45.01
CA GLY A 763 62.12 60.96 -43.62
C GLY A 763 61.02 60.71 -42.59
N THR A 764 59.83 60.27 -43.03
CA THR A 764 58.70 59.97 -42.13
C THR A 764 58.60 58.48 -41.77
N PHE A 765 58.07 58.18 -40.59
CA PHE A 765 57.67 56.83 -40.18
C PHE A 765 56.40 56.87 -39.33
N THR A 766 55.65 55.78 -39.30
CA THR A 766 54.50 55.62 -38.40
C THR A 766 54.60 54.27 -37.70
N ILE A 767 54.36 54.26 -36.39
CA ILE A 767 54.17 53.05 -35.60
C ILE A 767 52.84 53.12 -34.85
N SER A 768 52.15 51.99 -34.78
CA SER A 768 50.94 51.79 -33.99
C SER A 768 50.89 50.34 -33.53
N GLY A 769 50.26 50.09 -32.39
CA GLY A 769 50.11 48.73 -31.86
C GLY A 769 49.31 48.71 -30.56
N PRO A 770 48.67 47.58 -30.22
CA PRO A 770 47.86 47.44 -29.01
C PRO A 770 48.68 47.57 -27.71
N GLU A 771 49.99 47.42 -27.81
CA GLU A 771 50.93 47.45 -26.68
C GLU A 771 51.44 48.87 -26.38
N LEU A 772 51.10 49.86 -27.22
CA LEU A 772 51.56 51.23 -27.09
C LEU A 772 50.50 52.07 -26.38
N LEU A 773 50.68 52.28 -25.07
CA LEU A 773 49.73 53.00 -24.23
C LEU A 773 50.13 54.47 -24.02
N PRO A 774 49.18 55.38 -23.74
CA PRO A 774 49.46 56.75 -23.33
C PRO A 774 50.34 56.77 -22.08
N GLY A 775 51.38 57.60 -22.10
CA GLY A 775 52.34 57.65 -21.00
C GLY A 775 53.66 58.31 -21.38
N PRO A 776 54.56 58.48 -20.40
CA PRO A 776 55.93 58.96 -20.60
C PRO A 776 56.86 57.84 -21.08
N TYR A 777 57.69 58.13 -22.11
CA TYR A 777 58.61 57.20 -22.73
C TYR A 777 60.00 57.78 -22.96
N ASN A 778 61.03 56.92 -22.90
CA ASN A 778 62.30 57.14 -23.57
C ASN A 778 62.30 56.39 -24.91
N ILE A 779 62.70 57.04 -26.00
CA ILE A 779 62.64 56.50 -27.35
C ILE A 779 64.04 56.47 -27.98
N LEU A 780 64.53 55.28 -28.30
CA LEU A 780 65.75 55.07 -29.07
C LEU A 780 65.39 54.72 -30.52
N ALA A 781 65.78 55.57 -31.46
CA ALA A 781 65.56 55.36 -32.88
C ALA A 781 66.88 54.97 -33.57
N LYS A 782 66.89 53.80 -34.22
CA LYS A 782 68.03 53.25 -34.96
C LYS A 782 67.67 53.09 -36.44
N VAL A 783 68.16 53.99 -37.28
CA VAL A 783 68.00 53.91 -38.74
C VAL A 783 69.12 53.06 -39.33
N GLN A 784 68.79 52.19 -40.28
CA GLN A 784 69.77 51.38 -41.00
C GLN A 784 70.87 52.26 -41.63
N GLY A 785 72.14 51.93 -41.38
CA GLY A 785 73.29 52.70 -41.86
C GLY A 785 73.64 53.93 -41.02
N ALA A 786 72.95 54.16 -39.90
CA ALA A 786 73.11 55.34 -39.05
C ALA A 786 73.28 54.97 -37.58
N LEU A 787 73.91 55.84 -36.79
CA LEU A 787 73.96 55.70 -35.33
C LEU A 787 72.57 55.92 -34.70
N ALA A 788 72.29 55.21 -33.60
CA ALA A 788 71.05 55.35 -32.84
C ALA A 788 70.98 56.72 -32.15
N VAL A 789 69.76 57.26 -31.99
CA VAL A 789 69.48 58.53 -31.33
C VAL A 789 68.43 58.32 -30.24
N LEU A 790 68.73 58.74 -29.02
CA LEU A 790 67.83 58.67 -27.87
C LEU A 790 67.07 60.01 -27.69
N THR A 791 65.76 59.92 -27.48
CA THR A 791 64.89 61.04 -27.10
C THR A 791 64.20 60.69 -25.78
N GLU A 792 64.52 61.43 -24.72
CA GLU A 792 64.06 61.12 -23.36
C GLU A 792 62.82 61.91 -22.94
N ASP A 793 62.08 61.38 -21.96
CA ASP A 793 60.95 62.01 -21.27
C ASP A 793 59.83 62.52 -22.20
N VAL A 794 59.49 61.75 -23.24
CA VAL A 794 58.42 62.09 -24.19
C VAL A 794 57.08 61.53 -23.72
N SER A 795 56.09 62.38 -23.49
CA SER A 795 54.75 61.95 -23.08
C SER A 795 53.78 61.90 -24.26
N PHE A 796 53.08 60.77 -24.42
CA PHE A 796 52.06 60.58 -25.44
C PHE A 796 50.66 60.50 -24.86
N SER A 797 49.69 61.05 -25.59
CA SER A 797 48.26 60.96 -25.28
C SER A 797 47.59 59.92 -26.19
N ALA A 798 46.40 59.44 -25.85
CA ALA A 798 45.66 58.52 -26.71
C ALA A 798 45.46 59.07 -28.14
N GLY A 799 45.55 58.20 -29.14
CA GLY A 799 45.42 58.56 -30.54
C GLY A 799 46.73 59.04 -31.18
N ASN A 800 46.64 60.00 -32.10
CA ASN A 800 47.78 60.43 -32.93
C ASN A 800 48.74 61.35 -32.18
N ASN A 801 50.02 60.97 -32.17
CA ASN A 801 51.13 61.74 -31.62
C ASN A 801 52.18 61.99 -32.71
N PHE A 802 52.98 63.04 -32.53
CA PHE A 802 54.03 63.43 -33.46
C PHE A 802 55.37 63.57 -32.74
N ILE A 803 56.45 63.07 -33.32
CA ILE A 803 57.81 63.21 -32.79
C ILE A 803 58.81 63.58 -33.89
N SER A 804 59.77 64.43 -33.57
CA SER A 804 60.95 64.63 -34.41
C SER A 804 62.16 63.99 -33.75
N ILE A 805 62.72 62.97 -34.38
CA ILE A 805 64.00 62.40 -34.01
C ILE A 805 65.10 63.34 -34.48
N GLY A 806 66.14 63.51 -33.66
CA GLY A 806 67.29 64.36 -33.98
C GLY A 806 68.01 63.96 -35.28
N PRO A 807 68.98 64.76 -35.73
CA PRO A 807 69.77 64.39 -36.91
C PRO A 807 70.52 63.10 -36.64
N VAL A 808 70.29 62.10 -37.48
CA VAL A 808 71.02 60.84 -37.42
C VAL A 808 72.38 60.97 -38.09
N ILE A 809 73.38 60.29 -37.54
CA ILE A 809 74.73 60.30 -38.08
C ILE A 809 74.91 59.06 -38.96
N LEU A 810 75.02 59.27 -40.27
CA LEU A 810 75.22 58.21 -41.25
C LEU A 810 76.67 57.71 -41.24
N GLY A 811 76.86 56.41 -41.48
CA GLY A 811 78.19 55.80 -41.60
C GLY A 811 78.36 54.47 -40.86
N ASP A 812 77.35 54.02 -40.10
CA ASP A 812 77.34 52.72 -39.43
C ASP A 812 76.77 51.66 -40.38
N ILE A 813 77.57 51.30 -41.38
CA ILE A 813 77.15 50.48 -42.52
C ILE A 813 76.89 49.03 -42.11
N ASN A 814 77.57 48.53 -41.07
CA ASN A 814 77.31 47.20 -40.52
C ASN A 814 76.22 47.15 -39.45
N ASN A 815 75.65 48.31 -39.07
CA ASN A 815 74.58 48.47 -38.08
C ASN A 815 74.95 48.01 -36.64
N ASN A 816 76.22 48.06 -36.24
CA ASN A 816 76.65 47.67 -34.89
C ASN A 816 76.61 48.83 -33.87
N ASN A 817 76.05 49.98 -34.26
CA ASN A 817 75.96 51.22 -33.49
C ASN A 817 77.29 51.93 -33.23
N VAL A 818 78.33 51.63 -34.02
CA VAL A 818 79.65 52.28 -33.94
C VAL A 818 80.23 52.49 -35.34
N ILE A 819 80.59 53.71 -35.69
CA ILE A 819 81.28 53.99 -36.96
C ILE A 819 82.77 53.77 -36.77
N ASN A 820 83.33 52.70 -37.35
CA ASN A 820 84.76 52.40 -37.23
C ASN A 820 85.36 51.83 -38.54
N VAL A 821 86.55 51.23 -38.43
CA VAL A 821 87.28 50.69 -39.58
C VAL A 821 86.52 49.56 -40.29
N LEU A 822 85.61 48.87 -39.60
CA LEU A 822 84.77 47.83 -40.19
C LEU A 822 83.77 48.45 -41.18
N ASP A 823 83.19 49.61 -40.85
CA ASP A 823 82.30 50.35 -41.75
C ASP A 823 83.08 50.90 -42.94
N LEU A 824 84.27 51.45 -42.70
CA LEU A 824 85.16 51.87 -43.78
C LEU A 824 85.52 50.70 -44.71
N SER A 825 85.70 49.49 -44.16
CA SER A 825 86.01 48.29 -44.94
C SER A 825 84.85 47.93 -45.87
N ILE A 826 83.61 47.98 -45.38
CA ILE A 826 82.41 47.72 -46.18
C ILE A 826 82.21 48.83 -47.21
N PHE A 827 82.38 50.09 -46.81
CA PHE A 827 82.34 51.25 -47.70
C PHE A 827 83.32 51.09 -48.87
N SER A 828 84.56 50.69 -48.58
CA SER A 828 85.64 50.59 -49.58
C SER A 828 85.33 49.60 -50.69
N ALA A 829 84.57 48.53 -50.41
CA ALA A 829 84.14 47.55 -51.39
C ALA A 829 83.16 48.12 -52.44
N SER A 830 82.49 49.23 -52.10
CA SER A 830 81.52 49.92 -52.95
C SER A 830 82.01 51.28 -53.45
N PHE A 831 83.25 51.68 -53.16
CA PHE A 831 83.80 52.95 -53.62
C PHE A 831 83.90 53.03 -55.15
N GLY A 832 83.44 54.15 -55.71
CA GLY A 832 83.39 54.38 -57.15
C GLY A 832 82.23 53.68 -57.87
N LYS A 833 81.30 53.06 -57.14
CA LYS A 833 80.09 52.43 -57.70
C LYS A 833 78.95 53.45 -57.81
N THR A 834 78.13 53.29 -58.82
CA THR A 834 76.89 54.07 -59.03
C THR A 834 75.68 53.20 -58.78
N ALA A 835 74.55 53.81 -58.41
CA ALA A 835 73.28 53.10 -58.22
C ALA A 835 72.94 52.20 -59.43
N GLY A 836 72.53 50.95 -59.15
CA GLY A 836 72.23 49.94 -60.16
C GLY A 836 73.43 49.14 -60.69
N SER A 837 74.67 49.48 -60.31
CA SER A 837 75.85 48.69 -60.69
C SER A 837 76.11 47.52 -59.73
N PRO A 838 76.66 46.38 -60.19
CA PRO A 838 77.06 45.29 -59.31
C PRO A 838 78.09 45.73 -58.26
N GLY A 839 77.78 45.48 -56.99
CA GLY A 839 78.61 45.86 -55.84
C GLY A 839 78.31 47.27 -55.28
N PHE A 840 77.29 47.98 -55.80
CA PHE A 840 76.76 49.18 -55.15
C PHE A 840 76.06 48.79 -53.84
N ASN A 841 76.45 49.44 -52.73
CA ASN A 841 75.78 49.34 -51.44
C ASN A 841 75.16 50.70 -51.12
N PHE A 842 73.83 50.78 -51.11
CA PHE A 842 73.11 52.03 -50.86
C PHE A 842 73.36 52.62 -49.46
N LEU A 843 73.84 51.81 -48.50
CA LEU A 843 74.24 52.29 -47.18
C LEU A 843 75.62 52.97 -47.19
N ALA A 844 76.43 52.76 -48.24
CA ALA A 844 77.71 53.44 -48.44
C ALA A 844 77.55 54.74 -49.25
N ASP A 845 76.39 55.00 -49.85
CA ASP A 845 76.01 56.27 -50.49
C ASP A 845 75.40 57.17 -49.40
N LEU A 846 76.26 57.88 -48.67
CA LEU A 846 75.90 58.57 -47.43
C LEU A 846 75.24 59.92 -47.69
N ASN A 847 75.48 60.56 -48.83
CA ASN A 847 74.72 61.74 -49.25
C ASN A 847 73.49 61.37 -50.11
N CYS A 848 73.35 60.09 -50.47
CA CYS A 848 72.27 59.54 -51.29
C CYS A 848 72.17 60.19 -52.68
N ASP A 849 73.31 60.55 -53.29
CA ASP A 849 73.35 61.17 -54.63
C ASP A 849 73.41 60.15 -55.78
N GLY A 850 73.48 58.86 -55.45
CA GLY A 850 73.55 57.74 -56.38
C GLY A 850 74.98 57.36 -56.78
N VAL A 851 76.01 58.00 -56.23
CA VAL A 851 77.42 57.78 -56.58
C VAL A 851 78.31 57.73 -55.33
N ILE A 852 78.83 56.55 -54.99
CA ILE A 852 79.70 56.39 -53.82
C ILE A 852 81.11 56.91 -54.14
N ASN A 853 81.47 58.06 -53.57
CA ASN A 853 82.71 58.76 -53.88
C ASN A 853 83.36 59.44 -52.66
N ILE A 854 84.30 60.36 -52.89
CA ILE A 854 85.06 61.03 -51.82
C ILE A 854 84.18 61.90 -50.90
N PHE A 855 83.03 62.38 -51.39
CA PHE A 855 82.05 63.11 -50.58
C PHE A 855 81.43 62.18 -49.52
N ASP A 856 81.11 60.93 -49.85
CA ASP A 856 80.61 59.95 -48.89
C ASP A 856 81.69 59.53 -47.89
N VAL A 857 82.94 59.35 -48.33
CA VAL A 857 84.08 59.13 -47.41
C VAL A 857 84.19 60.28 -46.40
N SER A 858 83.92 61.52 -46.82
CA SER A 858 83.98 62.69 -45.94
C SER A 858 82.87 62.66 -44.88
N ILE A 859 81.68 62.16 -45.22
CA ILE A 859 80.57 61.96 -44.28
C ILE A 859 80.91 60.82 -43.30
N LEU A 860 81.40 59.69 -43.81
CA LEU A 860 81.86 58.57 -42.97
C LEU A 860 82.99 59.01 -42.02
N GLY A 861 83.92 59.81 -42.51
CA GLY A 861 85.03 60.38 -41.76
C GLY A 861 84.58 61.35 -40.67
N ALA A 862 83.50 62.11 -40.89
CA ALA A 862 82.92 62.99 -39.87
C ALA A 862 82.31 62.20 -38.71
N GLY A 863 81.75 61.02 -38.98
CA GLY A 863 81.21 60.10 -37.99
C GLY A 863 82.23 59.14 -37.35
N PHE A 864 83.47 59.08 -37.84
CA PHE A 864 84.42 58.03 -37.45
C PHE A 864 84.75 58.05 -35.94
N ASN A 865 84.80 56.86 -35.33
CA ASN A 865 84.90 56.61 -33.88
C ASN A 865 83.72 57.09 -33.03
N GLN A 866 82.61 57.51 -33.64
CA GLN A 866 81.40 57.80 -32.88
C GLN A 866 80.60 56.52 -32.61
N VAL A 867 79.93 56.51 -31.46
CA VAL A 867 79.05 55.45 -30.98
C VAL A 867 77.66 56.06 -30.84
N GLY A 868 76.62 55.36 -31.27
CA GLY A 868 75.25 55.82 -31.13
C GLY A 868 74.77 55.73 -29.68
N ASP A 869 73.64 56.36 -29.41
CA ASP A 869 73.03 56.28 -28.09
C ASP A 869 72.58 54.85 -27.77
N ASP A 870 72.35 54.58 -26.49
CA ASP A 870 71.82 53.31 -26.00
C ASP A 870 70.70 53.60 -24.98
N ILE A 871 69.74 52.70 -24.87
CA ILE A 871 68.61 52.87 -23.94
C ILE A 871 68.91 52.10 -22.64
N TYR A 872 69.08 52.83 -21.54
CA TYR A 872 69.35 52.21 -20.25
C TYR A 872 68.10 51.55 -19.70
N ILE A 873 68.07 50.21 -19.64
CA ILE A 873 67.06 49.45 -18.92
C ILE A 873 67.57 49.25 -17.49
N PRO A 874 66.92 49.81 -16.45
CA PRO A 874 67.35 49.56 -15.08
C PRO A 874 67.21 48.07 -14.75
N THR A 875 68.33 47.35 -14.64
CA THR A 875 68.31 46.02 -14.03
C THR A 875 68.11 46.19 -12.53
N LYS A 876 66.99 45.66 -12.02
CA LYS A 876 66.69 45.66 -10.58
C LYS A 876 67.87 45.00 -9.84
N PRO A 877 68.43 45.60 -8.78
CA PRO A 877 69.45 44.93 -7.99
C PRO A 877 68.84 43.68 -7.35
N GLU A 878 69.48 42.54 -7.54
CA GLU A 878 69.13 41.29 -6.86
C GLU A 878 69.21 41.50 -5.34
N TYR A 879 68.06 41.45 -4.66
CA TYR A 879 67.92 41.24 -3.23
C TYR A 879 66.87 40.17 -2.99
#